data_AF-A0A0N1I9N5-F1
#
_entry.id   AF-A0A0N1I9N5-F1
#
_cell.length_a   1.000
_cell.length_b   1.000
_cell.length_c   1.000
_cell.angle_alpha   90.00
_cell.angle_beta   90.00
_cell.angle_gamma   90.00
#
_symmetry.space_group_name_H-M   'P 1'
#
loop_
_entity.id
_entity.type
_entity.pdbx_description
1 polymer ?
#
loop_
_entity_poly.entity_id
_entity_poly.type
_entity_poly.pdbx_seq_one_letter_code
_entity_poly.pdbx_strand_id
1 'polypeptide(L)'
;MSLQPFRLVQPLTRILHNTLLQRIGEVEHSFSSNDLDALYTYAYMDQAAHAEMCEAFIRHFAAVHQRGDVVLSSDNLLFPLRWARRGINAIQHFPNTNDALEKAKRETEKAVVRDVLRLSTDDLSSKDVTQLWSFTLQLSHWDFVEELLRHFPLKQTVDMQDDDEYRELVLWVCQCTHSSASGEGGVSVLPSAERVPHARRFLTDVFGIEAAVAKCRKTVAEAAASSSTAHGDIATEVRRLDDREMSTFVCAALATTLRKRCGVTADFPFSEAEWGQLFGVSPSLSSASPSAQGGGEGSLSSSGASLRFATGGHSLPAWCRRLLYVYDVAVPLYVRASLEPPLTSDLQRLYQRGDVHMAGFFFLIILPYMCHANPEVDLRERMRHHHNRVMEHMFWTVSPATTGRRGKWTAKALTGGVKAHADAPTSSSSAASFFVSVDTAVSVLLAEVSLMDEGEPLVPAHVPAIEAMLRIVLNFLHPRMHVAPRHVDGETRAQPPLSLWGEWSPMQSSYLAVVLSRLMKATSPSRSSSSSSAAGSYPVLDGLVAQGLEMLRRLLDVRVLQERGTAFMLTALLTSCEDAVDALGGAVYEEQLRAIVLEHAMHGFSRNGLMAIAQAALRKSNGESEDKKERTLEFVRQLDTAQLRLPQRHWT
;
A
#
# COMPACT_ATOMS: atom_id res chain seq x y z
N MET A 1 6.21 -12.32 -6.77
CA MET A 1 7.21 -13.42 -6.71
C MET A 1 8.19 -13.31 -5.57
N SER A 2 8.62 -12.11 -5.18
CA SER A 2 9.52 -11.94 -4.03
C SER A 2 8.99 -12.53 -2.71
N LEU A 3 7.68 -12.73 -2.63
CA LEU A 3 6.97 -13.30 -1.48
C LEU A 3 6.81 -14.83 -1.54
N GLN A 4 7.10 -15.47 -2.68
CA GLN A 4 6.95 -16.92 -2.86
C GLN A 4 8.27 -17.63 -2.53
N PRO A 5 8.22 -18.85 -1.93
CA PRO A 5 9.40 -19.67 -1.74
C PRO A 5 10.13 -19.94 -3.06
N PHE A 6 11.46 -19.86 -3.08
CA PHE A 6 12.25 -20.02 -4.30
C PHE A 6 11.92 -21.29 -5.09
N ARG A 7 11.73 -22.42 -4.39
CA ARG A 7 11.37 -23.72 -4.99
C ARG A 7 10.04 -23.71 -5.77
N LEU A 8 9.14 -22.77 -5.48
CA LEU A 8 7.81 -22.68 -6.12
C LEU A 8 7.77 -21.69 -7.27
N VAL A 9 8.75 -20.78 -7.38
CA VAL A 9 8.70 -19.69 -8.35
C VAL A 9 8.59 -20.20 -9.79
N GLN A 10 9.49 -21.07 -10.25
CA GLN A 10 9.46 -21.56 -11.63
C GLN A 10 8.24 -22.45 -11.93
N PRO A 11 7.89 -23.46 -11.08
CA PRO A 11 6.70 -24.27 -11.32
C PRO A 11 5.42 -23.45 -11.40
N LEU A 12 5.22 -22.50 -10.48
CA LEU A 12 4.03 -21.64 -10.48
C LEU A 12 3.98 -20.75 -11.72
N THR A 13 5.12 -20.21 -12.15
CA THR A 13 5.18 -19.37 -13.37
C THR A 13 4.76 -20.15 -14.61
N ARG A 14 5.24 -21.39 -14.77
CA ARG A 14 4.88 -22.24 -15.92
C ARG A 14 3.41 -22.64 -15.91
N ILE A 15 2.89 -23.04 -14.74
CA ILE A 15 1.48 -23.42 -14.60
C ILE A 15 0.60 -22.22 -14.93
N LEU A 16 0.88 -21.06 -14.33
CA LEU A 16 0.11 -19.84 -14.54
C LEU A 16 0.12 -19.41 -16.01
N HIS A 17 1.29 -19.45 -16.66
CA HIS A 17 1.43 -19.13 -18.07
C HIS A 17 0.54 -20.01 -18.96
N ASN A 18 0.64 -21.33 -18.80
CA ASN A 18 -0.12 -22.27 -19.61
C ASN A 18 -1.63 -22.14 -19.37
N THR A 19 -2.05 -21.95 -18.12
CA THR A 19 -3.45 -21.74 -17.78
C THR A 19 -4.00 -20.46 -18.42
N LEU A 20 -3.27 -19.34 -18.34
CA LEU A 20 -3.69 -18.09 -18.98
C LEU A 20 -3.77 -18.20 -20.50
N LEU A 21 -2.78 -18.82 -21.16
CA LEU A 21 -2.82 -19.06 -22.60
C LEU A 21 -4.02 -19.91 -23.02
N GLN A 22 -4.32 -20.96 -22.25
CA GLN A 22 -5.50 -21.79 -22.50
C GLN A 22 -6.79 -20.95 -22.41
N ARG A 23 -6.94 -20.15 -21.35
CA ARG A 23 -8.11 -19.28 -21.16
C ARG A 23 -8.27 -18.23 -22.26
N ILE A 24 -7.17 -17.63 -22.72
CA ILE A 24 -7.20 -16.68 -23.84
C ILE A 24 -7.55 -17.38 -25.16
N GLY A 25 -7.15 -18.65 -25.33
CA GLY A 25 -7.49 -19.44 -26.52
C GLY A 25 -8.97 -19.81 -26.63
N GLU A 26 -9.72 -19.78 -25.52
CA GLU A 26 -11.16 -20.06 -25.48
C GLU A 26 -11.95 -18.84 -26.01
N VAL A 27 -12.37 -18.88 -27.28
CA VAL A 27 -13.01 -17.73 -27.97
C VAL A 27 -14.31 -17.25 -27.32
N GLU A 28 -15.00 -18.11 -26.58
CA GLU A 28 -16.26 -17.78 -25.87
C GLU A 28 -16.05 -17.46 -24.39
N HIS A 29 -14.80 -17.41 -23.92
CA HIS A 29 -14.49 -17.15 -22.51
C HIS A 29 -14.41 -15.65 -22.23
N SER A 30 -15.17 -15.20 -21.24
CA SER A 30 -15.01 -13.88 -20.62
C SER A 30 -14.23 -14.01 -19.31
N PHE A 31 -13.27 -13.12 -19.10
CA PHE A 31 -12.42 -13.17 -17.91
C PHE A 31 -13.22 -12.91 -16.62
N SER A 32 -13.08 -13.83 -15.68
CA SER A 32 -13.58 -13.68 -14.31
C SER A 32 -12.61 -12.86 -13.44
N SER A 33 -13.04 -12.46 -12.23
CA SER A 33 -12.13 -11.82 -11.27
C SER A 33 -10.90 -12.69 -10.96
N ASN A 34 -11.08 -14.01 -10.87
CA ASN A 34 -9.97 -14.93 -10.57
C ASN A 34 -8.97 -15.00 -11.73
N ASP A 35 -9.44 -14.95 -12.98
CA ASP A 35 -8.56 -14.92 -14.16
C ASP A 35 -7.75 -13.63 -14.21
N LEU A 36 -8.33 -12.51 -13.75
CA LEU A 36 -7.63 -11.23 -13.66
C LEU A 36 -6.61 -11.20 -12.52
N ASP A 37 -6.93 -11.79 -11.36
CA ASP A 37 -5.97 -11.94 -10.26
C ASP A 37 -4.77 -12.79 -10.70
N ALA A 38 -5.03 -13.84 -11.50
CA ALA A 38 -4.01 -14.63 -12.17
C ALA A 38 -3.20 -13.78 -13.18
N LEU A 39 -3.85 -12.97 -14.00
CA LEU A 39 -3.18 -12.09 -14.97
C LEU A 39 -2.31 -11.02 -14.29
N TYR A 40 -2.76 -10.41 -13.20
CA TYR A 40 -1.94 -9.51 -12.38
C TYR A 40 -0.74 -10.26 -11.81
N THR A 41 -0.96 -11.43 -11.22
CA THR A 41 0.13 -12.25 -10.69
C THR A 41 1.17 -12.55 -11.77
N TYR A 42 0.72 -12.85 -12.98
CA TYR A 42 1.57 -13.08 -14.16
C TYR A 42 2.31 -11.81 -14.62
N ALA A 43 1.67 -10.64 -14.61
CA ALA A 43 2.33 -9.36 -14.89
C ALA A 43 3.50 -9.09 -13.94
N TYR A 44 3.41 -9.55 -12.68
CA TYR A 44 4.48 -9.45 -11.69
C TYR A 44 5.54 -10.58 -11.77
N MET A 45 5.50 -11.44 -12.80
CA MET A 45 6.51 -12.49 -13.04
C MET A 45 7.51 -12.07 -14.11
N ASP A 46 8.69 -11.62 -13.71
CA ASP A 46 9.74 -11.09 -14.59
C ASP A 46 10.27 -12.07 -15.65
N GLN A 47 10.12 -13.36 -15.46
CA GLN A 47 10.64 -14.40 -16.35
C GLN A 47 9.61 -14.99 -17.31
N ALA A 48 8.40 -14.45 -17.31
CA ALA A 48 7.33 -14.98 -18.13
C ALA A 48 7.42 -14.46 -19.57
N ALA A 49 6.91 -15.24 -20.54
CA ALA A 49 6.85 -14.83 -21.93
C ALA A 49 5.69 -13.82 -22.17
N HIS A 50 5.81 -12.60 -21.65
CA HIS A 50 4.75 -11.58 -21.76
C HIS A 50 4.41 -11.23 -23.21
N ALA A 51 5.38 -11.28 -24.11
CA ALA A 51 5.16 -11.04 -25.54
C ALA A 51 4.20 -12.09 -26.14
N GLU A 52 4.41 -13.36 -25.83
CA GLU A 52 3.53 -14.45 -26.26
C GLU A 52 2.11 -14.28 -25.70
N MET A 53 1.99 -13.78 -24.47
CA MET A 53 0.70 -13.46 -23.85
C MET A 53 -0.03 -12.34 -24.60
N CYS A 54 0.65 -11.23 -24.95
CA CYS A 54 0.09 -10.16 -25.78
C CYS A 54 -0.32 -10.67 -27.17
N GLU A 55 0.52 -11.48 -27.81
CA GLU A 55 0.19 -12.10 -29.09
C GLU A 55 -1.04 -13.01 -29.02
N ALA A 56 -1.21 -13.75 -27.91
CA ALA A 56 -2.41 -14.55 -27.66
C ALA A 56 -3.66 -13.66 -27.56
N PHE A 57 -3.60 -12.56 -26.81
CA PHE A 57 -4.72 -11.59 -26.74
C PHE A 57 -5.05 -11.01 -28.12
N ILE A 58 -4.05 -10.54 -28.87
CA ILE A 58 -4.25 -9.97 -30.21
C ILE A 58 -4.90 -11.00 -31.15
N ARG A 59 -4.45 -12.26 -31.11
CA ARG A 59 -5.04 -13.36 -31.89
C ARG A 59 -6.49 -13.63 -31.48
N HIS A 60 -6.78 -13.64 -30.18
CA HIS A 60 -8.14 -13.81 -29.68
C HIS A 60 -9.06 -12.70 -30.20
N PHE A 61 -8.67 -11.43 -30.01
CA PHE A 61 -9.47 -10.31 -30.49
C PHE A 61 -9.67 -10.38 -32.01
N ALA A 62 -8.63 -10.68 -32.79
CA ALA A 62 -8.77 -10.85 -34.24
C ALA A 62 -9.79 -11.95 -34.60
N ALA A 63 -9.78 -13.09 -33.91
CA ALA A 63 -10.73 -14.17 -34.12
C ALA A 63 -12.17 -13.79 -33.75
N VAL A 64 -12.37 -13.04 -32.67
CA VAL A 64 -13.68 -12.54 -32.25
C VAL A 64 -14.22 -11.50 -33.23
N HIS A 65 -13.39 -10.57 -33.70
CA HIS A 65 -13.79 -9.53 -34.66
C HIS A 65 -14.17 -10.14 -36.03
N GLN A 66 -13.52 -11.23 -36.45
CA GLN A 66 -13.86 -11.94 -37.70
C GLN A 66 -15.24 -12.60 -37.67
N ARG A 67 -15.84 -12.82 -36.48
CA ARG A 67 -17.19 -13.42 -36.37
C ARG A 67 -18.34 -12.43 -36.66
N GLY A 68 -18.05 -11.14 -36.88
CA GLY A 68 -19.01 -10.14 -37.37
C GLY A 68 -19.98 -9.56 -36.32
N ASP A 69 -20.77 -8.58 -36.77
CA ASP A 69 -21.73 -7.61 -36.17
C ASP A 69 -22.62 -8.01 -34.97
N VAL A 70 -22.11 -8.79 -34.02
CA VAL A 70 -22.79 -8.96 -32.74
C VAL A 70 -22.50 -7.72 -31.90
N VAL A 71 -23.53 -6.90 -31.68
CA VAL A 71 -23.56 -5.89 -30.62
C VAL A 71 -23.35 -6.63 -29.30
N LEU A 72 -22.27 -6.29 -28.59
CA LEU A 72 -21.93 -6.94 -27.34
C LEU A 72 -22.67 -6.26 -26.19
N SER A 73 -23.09 -7.05 -25.20
CA SER A 73 -23.45 -6.51 -23.88
C SER A 73 -22.17 -6.23 -23.07
N SER A 74 -22.29 -5.42 -22.03
CA SER A 74 -21.15 -5.06 -21.16
C SER A 74 -20.48 -6.29 -20.49
N ASP A 75 -21.20 -7.39 -20.31
CA ASP A 75 -20.68 -8.64 -19.75
C ASP A 75 -20.06 -9.61 -20.77
N ASN A 76 -20.38 -9.46 -22.07
CA ASN A 76 -19.94 -10.39 -23.13
C ASN A 76 -18.62 -9.99 -23.80
N LEU A 77 -17.94 -8.97 -23.30
CA LEU A 77 -16.58 -8.63 -23.70
C LEU A 77 -15.57 -9.68 -23.20
N LEU A 78 -14.40 -9.79 -23.83
CA LEU A 78 -13.31 -10.63 -23.29
C LEU A 78 -12.95 -10.20 -21.87
N PHE A 79 -12.81 -8.89 -21.68
CA PHE A 79 -12.81 -8.26 -20.38
C PHE A 79 -14.16 -7.60 -20.17
N PRO A 80 -15.09 -8.19 -19.41
CA PRO A 80 -16.35 -7.55 -19.04
C PRO A 80 -16.10 -6.11 -18.58
N LEU A 81 -16.98 -5.16 -18.90
CA LEU A 81 -16.71 -3.74 -18.72
C LEU A 81 -16.32 -3.38 -17.28
N ARG A 82 -17.00 -4.01 -16.29
CA ARG A 82 -16.68 -3.95 -14.85
C ARG A 82 -15.25 -4.35 -14.48
N TRP A 83 -14.57 -5.06 -15.37
CA TRP A 83 -13.23 -5.60 -15.22
C TRP A 83 -12.23 -5.09 -16.26
N ALA A 84 -12.69 -4.37 -17.30
CA ALA A 84 -11.86 -3.89 -18.40
C ALA A 84 -10.69 -3.03 -17.91
N ARG A 85 -10.95 -2.10 -16.96
CA ARG A 85 -9.89 -1.32 -16.29
C ARG A 85 -8.83 -2.23 -15.68
N ARG A 86 -9.25 -3.26 -14.94
CA ARG A 86 -8.33 -4.18 -14.27
C ARG A 86 -7.52 -4.99 -15.28
N GLY A 87 -8.15 -5.49 -16.34
CA GLY A 87 -7.49 -6.26 -17.41
C GLY A 87 -6.42 -5.47 -18.14
N ILE A 88 -6.74 -4.26 -18.62
CA ILE A 88 -5.75 -3.39 -19.27
C ILE A 88 -4.62 -3.01 -18.33
N ASN A 89 -4.96 -2.63 -17.10
CA ASN A 89 -3.95 -2.27 -16.11
C ASN A 89 -2.99 -3.45 -15.83
N ALA A 90 -3.45 -4.70 -15.81
CA ALA A 90 -2.58 -5.86 -15.69
C ALA A 90 -1.61 -6.01 -16.88
N ILE A 91 -2.09 -5.77 -18.11
CA ILE A 91 -1.25 -5.83 -19.33
C ILE A 91 -0.23 -4.68 -19.35
N GLN A 92 -0.63 -3.48 -18.93
CA GLN A 92 0.27 -2.33 -18.82
C GLN A 92 1.41 -2.58 -17.82
N HIS A 93 1.18 -3.41 -16.79
CA HIS A 93 2.18 -3.83 -15.82
C HIS A 93 3.19 -4.88 -16.35
N PHE A 94 3.02 -5.38 -17.58
CA PHE A 94 4.04 -6.20 -18.21
C PHE A 94 5.34 -5.41 -18.36
N PRO A 95 6.50 -6.03 -18.15
CA PRO A 95 7.78 -5.33 -18.10
C PRO A 95 8.13 -4.65 -19.43
N ASN A 96 8.85 -3.53 -19.36
CA ASN A 96 9.26 -2.78 -20.54
C ASN A 96 10.66 -3.27 -20.95
N THR A 97 10.73 -4.44 -21.59
CA THR A 97 12.01 -5.11 -21.90
C THR A 97 12.56 -4.73 -23.27
N ASN A 98 11.69 -4.47 -24.24
CA ASN A 98 12.05 -4.12 -25.61
C ASN A 98 10.88 -3.41 -26.32
N ASP A 99 11.19 -2.74 -27.43
CA ASP A 99 10.20 -2.00 -28.24
C ASP A 99 9.11 -2.93 -28.81
N ALA A 100 9.44 -4.21 -29.04
CA ALA A 100 8.48 -5.19 -29.56
C ALA A 100 7.35 -5.49 -28.55
N LEU A 101 7.67 -5.61 -27.27
CA LEU A 101 6.70 -5.84 -26.20
C LEU A 101 5.87 -4.57 -25.94
N GLU A 102 6.48 -3.39 -25.95
CA GLU A 102 5.72 -2.13 -25.86
C GLU A 102 4.74 -1.97 -27.01
N LYS A 103 5.16 -2.30 -28.24
CA LYS A 103 4.26 -2.35 -29.39
C LYS A 103 3.14 -3.39 -29.20
N ALA A 104 3.46 -4.59 -28.70
CA ALA A 104 2.46 -5.62 -28.46
C ALA A 104 1.45 -5.21 -27.36
N LYS A 105 1.89 -4.51 -26.31
CA LYS A 105 1.01 -3.94 -25.28
C LYS A 105 0.07 -2.89 -25.88
N ARG A 106 0.60 -1.96 -26.69
CA ARG A 106 -0.20 -0.95 -27.40
C ARG A 106 -1.24 -1.57 -28.34
N GLU A 107 -0.85 -2.56 -29.15
CA GLU A 107 -1.79 -3.26 -30.04
C GLU A 107 -2.84 -4.05 -29.26
N THR A 108 -2.47 -4.63 -28.10
CA THR A 108 -3.45 -5.28 -27.21
C THR A 108 -4.46 -4.27 -26.67
N GLU A 109 -3.99 -3.12 -26.16
CA GLU A 109 -4.85 -2.05 -25.65
C GLU A 109 -5.82 -1.53 -26.73
N LYS A 110 -5.30 -1.30 -27.95
CA LYS A 110 -6.10 -0.93 -29.12
C LYS A 110 -7.17 -1.98 -29.47
N ALA A 111 -6.84 -3.26 -29.36
CA ALA A 111 -7.79 -4.34 -29.62
C ALA A 111 -8.92 -4.37 -28.59
N VAL A 112 -8.62 -4.12 -27.32
CA VAL A 112 -9.64 -4.01 -26.26
C VAL A 112 -10.55 -2.80 -26.48
N VAL A 113 -9.99 -1.65 -26.86
CA VAL A 113 -10.77 -0.44 -27.17
C VAL A 113 -11.75 -0.72 -28.31
N ARG A 114 -11.30 -1.39 -29.38
CA ARG A 114 -12.18 -1.80 -30.48
C ARG A 114 -13.30 -2.74 -30.05
N ASP A 115 -13.03 -3.64 -29.10
CA ASP A 115 -14.06 -4.53 -28.56
C ASP A 115 -15.11 -3.74 -27.75
N VAL A 116 -14.67 -2.76 -26.94
CA VAL A 116 -15.57 -1.86 -26.19
C VAL A 116 -16.40 -0.95 -27.10
N LEU A 117 -15.87 -0.52 -28.24
CA LEU A 117 -16.60 0.28 -29.24
C LEU A 117 -17.73 -0.49 -29.95
N ARG A 118 -17.88 -1.80 -29.68
CA ARG A 118 -19.00 -2.62 -30.17
C ARG A 118 -20.19 -2.68 -29.21
N LEU A 119 -20.08 -2.04 -28.05
CA LEU A 119 -21.20 -1.92 -27.11
C LEU A 119 -22.29 -1.01 -27.70
N SER A 120 -23.55 -1.34 -27.45
CA SER A 120 -24.68 -0.44 -27.73
C SER A 120 -24.61 0.80 -26.85
N THR A 121 -24.77 2.00 -27.43
CA THR A 121 -24.87 3.26 -26.65
C THR A 121 -26.17 3.34 -25.85
N ASP A 122 -27.21 2.64 -26.30
CA ASP A 122 -28.57 2.80 -25.79
C ASP A 122 -28.87 1.87 -24.59
N ASP A 123 -28.04 0.83 -24.38
CA ASP A 123 -28.25 -0.20 -23.35
C ASP A 123 -27.33 -0.06 -22.13
N LEU A 124 -26.57 1.04 -22.01
CA LEU A 124 -25.64 1.24 -20.89
C LEU A 124 -26.39 1.75 -19.65
N SER A 125 -26.27 1.01 -18.54
CA SER A 125 -26.72 1.51 -17.23
C SER A 125 -25.74 2.56 -16.67
N SER A 126 -26.15 3.33 -15.65
CA SER A 126 -25.24 4.28 -14.98
C SER A 126 -23.97 3.60 -14.43
N LYS A 127 -24.10 2.35 -13.98
CA LYS A 127 -22.96 1.55 -13.54
C LYS A 127 -22.02 1.24 -14.69
N ASP A 128 -22.55 0.85 -15.85
CA ASP A 128 -21.74 0.56 -17.04
C ASP A 128 -21.00 1.81 -17.51
N VAL A 129 -21.67 2.97 -17.51
CA VAL A 129 -21.08 4.28 -17.80
C VAL A 129 -19.91 4.58 -16.86
N THR A 130 -20.10 4.39 -15.56
CA THR A 130 -19.05 4.60 -14.57
C THR A 130 -17.86 3.66 -14.81
N GLN A 131 -18.09 2.38 -15.15
CA GLN A 131 -17.02 1.44 -15.49
C GLN A 131 -16.30 1.78 -16.81
N LEU A 132 -17.04 2.26 -17.82
CA LEU A 132 -16.48 2.76 -19.08
C LEU A 132 -15.51 3.91 -18.84
N TRP A 133 -15.87 4.89 -18.00
CA TRP A 133 -14.98 6.01 -17.70
C TRP A 133 -13.79 5.60 -16.84
N SER A 134 -13.99 4.68 -15.90
CA SER A 134 -12.91 4.03 -15.13
C SER A 134 -11.89 3.37 -16.07
N PHE A 135 -12.37 2.64 -17.08
CA PHE A 135 -11.55 2.03 -18.12
C PHE A 135 -10.86 3.06 -19.00
N THR A 136 -11.58 4.08 -19.47
CA THR A 136 -11.06 5.13 -20.35
C THR A 136 -9.91 5.89 -19.68
N LEU A 137 -10.03 6.20 -18.39
CA LEU A 137 -8.99 6.87 -17.59
C LEU A 137 -7.74 6.01 -17.36
N GLN A 138 -7.82 4.70 -17.59
CA GLN A 138 -6.71 3.77 -17.47
C GLN A 138 -5.92 3.63 -18.78
N LEU A 139 -6.43 4.12 -19.91
CA LEU A 139 -5.75 3.96 -21.20
C LEU A 139 -4.45 4.76 -21.25
N SER A 140 -3.40 4.14 -21.78
CA SER A 140 -2.06 4.75 -21.78
C SER A 140 -1.85 5.76 -22.91
N HIS A 141 -2.63 5.65 -24.00
CA HIS A 141 -2.55 6.51 -25.17
C HIS A 141 -3.80 7.37 -25.32
N TRP A 142 -3.61 8.67 -25.53
CA TRP A 142 -4.73 9.60 -25.62
C TRP A 142 -5.58 9.40 -26.89
N ASP A 143 -5.00 8.94 -28.00
CA ASP A 143 -5.77 8.65 -29.22
C ASP A 143 -6.92 7.66 -28.97
N PHE A 144 -6.70 6.67 -28.08
CA PHE A 144 -7.71 5.69 -27.70
C PHE A 144 -8.80 6.32 -26.81
N VAL A 145 -8.41 7.24 -25.93
CA VAL A 145 -9.34 8.04 -25.12
C VAL A 145 -10.24 8.89 -26.01
N GLU A 146 -9.68 9.54 -27.02
CA GLU A 146 -10.47 10.33 -27.97
C GLU A 146 -11.43 9.48 -28.80
N GLU A 147 -11.03 8.27 -29.18
CA GLU A 147 -11.89 7.33 -29.90
C GLU A 147 -13.12 6.96 -29.06
N LEU A 148 -12.93 6.67 -27.76
CA LEU A 148 -14.03 6.41 -26.83
C LEU A 148 -14.89 7.64 -26.56
N LEU A 149 -14.29 8.82 -26.39
CA LEU A 149 -15.04 10.08 -26.19
C LEU A 149 -15.91 10.43 -27.40
N ARG A 150 -15.48 10.09 -28.62
CA ARG A 150 -16.27 10.30 -29.85
C ARG A 150 -17.46 9.34 -29.93
N HIS A 151 -17.29 8.10 -29.49
CA HIS A 151 -18.32 7.07 -29.55
C HIS A 151 -19.32 7.15 -28.37
N PHE A 152 -18.84 7.46 -27.17
CA PHE A 152 -19.61 7.65 -25.94
C PHE A 152 -19.45 9.09 -25.44
N PRO A 153 -20.29 10.04 -25.89
CA PRO A 153 -20.14 11.44 -25.52
C PRO A 153 -20.29 11.64 -24.00
N LEU A 154 -19.23 12.13 -23.33
CA LEU A 154 -19.25 12.31 -21.89
C LEU A 154 -20.41 13.20 -21.41
N LYS A 155 -20.75 14.26 -22.16
CA LYS A 155 -21.85 15.17 -21.79
C LYS A 155 -23.20 14.47 -21.67
N GLN A 156 -23.46 13.46 -22.50
CA GLN A 156 -24.71 12.69 -22.44
C GLN A 156 -24.69 11.65 -21.31
N THR A 157 -23.50 11.20 -20.92
CA THR A 157 -23.33 10.13 -19.92
C THR A 157 -23.13 10.65 -18.51
N VAL A 158 -22.61 11.87 -18.32
CA VAL A 158 -22.48 12.52 -17.00
C VAL A 158 -23.84 12.87 -16.40
N ASP A 159 -24.83 13.19 -17.23
CA ASP A 159 -26.20 13.45 -16.76
C ASP A 159 -26.90 12.19 -16.25
N MET A 160 -26.39 11.00 -16.60
CA MET A 160 -26.88 9.72 -16.08
C MET A 160 -26.27 9.35 -14.71
N GLN A 161 -25.16 10.00 -14.33
CA GLN A 161 -24.45 9.69 -13.09
C GLN A 161 -25.04 10.43 -11.90
N ASP A 162 -25.16 9.74 -10.76
CA ASP A 162 -25.47 10.39 -9.49
C ASP A 162 -24.26 11.16 -8.93
N ASP A 163 -24.47 11.87 -7.81
CA ASP A 163 -23.41 12.67 -7.20
C ASP A 163 -22.27 11.79 -6.64
N ASP A 164 -22.52 10.52 -6.30
CA ASP A 164 -21.52 9.59 -5.77
C ASP A 164 -20.62 9.09 -6.92
N GLU A 165 -21.24 8.65 -8.01
CA GLU A 165 -20.58 8.21 -9.24
C GLU A 165 -19.73 9.34 -9.85
N TYR A 166 -20.23 10.58 -9.83
CA TYR A 166 -19.45 11.73 -10.27
C TYR A 166 -18.25 12.02 -9.36
N ARG A 167 -18.42 11.93 -8.02
CA ARG A 167 -17.33 12.10 -7.04
C ARG A 167 -16.23 11.05 -7.27
N GLU A 168 -16.60 9.79 -7.51
CA GLU A 168 -15.64 8.73 -7.85
C GLU A 168 -14.90 9.00 -9.16
N LEU A 169 -15.62 9.46 -10.19
CA LEU A 169 -15.04 9.81 -11.48
C LEU A 169 -13.98 10.90 -11.36
N VAL A 170 -14.29 12.01 -10.67
CA VAL A 170 -13.33 13.10 -10.41
C VAL A 170 -12.10 12.58 -9.67
N LEU A 171 -12.30 11.69 -8.68
CA LEU A 171 -11.18 11.12 -7.95
C LEU A 171 -10.28 10.24 -8.85
N TRP A 172 -10.85 9.43 -9.75
CA TRP A 172 -10.07 8.65 -10.71
C TRP A 172 -9.28 9.54 -11.67
N VAL A 173 -9.85 10.66 -12.11
CA VAL A 173 -9.12 11.67 -12.91
C VAL A 173 -7.90 12.20 -12.13
N CYS A 174 -8.10 12.54 -10.86
CA CYS A 174 -7.02 13.00 -9.98
C CYS A 174 -5.92 11.95 -9.76
N GLN A 175 -6.26 10.67 -9.86
CA GLN A 175 -5.35 9.53 -9.68
C GLN A 175 -4.66 9.07 -10.96
N CYS A 176 -5.14 9.48 -12.14
CA CYS A 176 -4.61 9.05 -13.44
C CYS A 176 -3.13 9.43 -13.61
N THR A 177 -2.22 8.48 -13.79
CA THR A 177 -0.77 8.75 -13.88
C THR A 177 -0.25 8.88 -15.31
N HIS A 178 -1.05 8.51 -16.31
CA HIS A 178 -0.65 8.52 -17.71
C HIS A 178 -0.45 9.94 -18.27
N SER A 179 0.44 10.05 -19.24
CA SER A 179 0.77 11.29 -19.95
C SER A 179 1.07 10.98 -21.42
N SER A 180 0.62 11.83 -22.33
CA SER A 180 0.85 11.68 -23.78
C SER A 180 1.65 12.85 -24.34
N ALA A 181 2.35 12.65 -25.46
CA ALA A 181 3.06 13.73 -26.13
C ALA A 181 2.07 14.78 -26.65
N SER A 182 2.38 16.07 -26.45
CA SER A 182 1.61 17.16 -27.07
C SER A 182 1.72 17.07 -28.60
N GLY A 183 0.61 16.80 -29.29
CA GLY A 183 0.52 16.91 -30.76
C GLY A 183 0.44 15.62 -31.58
N GLU A 184 -0.03 14.49 -31.04
CA GLU A 184 -0.29 13.28 -31.87
C GLU A 184 -1.40 13.49 -32.93
N GLY A 185 -2.10 14.64 -32.92
CA GLY A 185 -2.97 15.10 -34.00
C GLY A 185 -2.36 16.24 -34.82
N GLY A 186 -1.50 15.93 -35.79
CA GLY A 186 -1.14 16.87 -36.87
C GLY A 186 0.36 17.17 -37.03
N VAL A 187 0.84 16.97 -38.26
CA VAL A 187 2.21 17.16 -38.75
C VAL A 187 2.85 18.48 -38.27
N SER A 188 3.88 18.41 -37.41
CA SER A 188 5.04 19.30 -37.46
C SER A 188 6.17 18.79 -36.55
N VAL A 189 7.38 18.75 -37.11
CA VAL A 189 8.62 18.32 -36.47
C VAL A 189 9.23 19.50 -35.70
N LEU A 190 9.17 19.49 -34.37
CA LEU A 190 10.02 20.29 -33.48
C LEU A 190 10.37 19.49 -32.21
N PRO A 191 11.57 19.69 -31.61
CA PRO A 191 12.13 18.80 -30.60
C PRO A 191 11.56 19.09 -29.21
N SER A 192 11.33 18.02 -28.44
CA SER A 192 10.71 17.98 -27.11
C SER A 192 9.21 18.30 -27.10
N ALA A 193 8.39 17.35 -27.56
CA ALA A 193 6.97 17.38 -27.28
C ALA A 193 6.76 17.26 -25.76
N GLU A 194 6.34 18.35 -25.12
CA GLU A 194 5.97 18.36 -23.71
C GLU A 194 4.91 17.27 -23.48
N ARG A 195 5.18 16.36 -22.55
CA ARG A 195 4.20 15.32 -22.19
C ARG A 195 3.11 15.97 -21.36
N VAL A 196 1.88 15.93 -21.85
CA VAL A 196 0.70 16.46 -21.17
C VAL A 196 0.07 15.34 -20.33
N PRO A 197 -0.09 15.51 -19.01
CA PRO A 197 -0.78 14.56 -18.17
C PRO A 197 -2.24 14.36 -18.62
N HIS A 198 -2.72 13.12 -18.67
CA HIS A 198 -4.11 12.81 -19.01
C HIS A 198 -5.07 13.50 -18.06
N ALA A 199 -4.76 13.50 -16.76
CA ALA A 199 -5.54 14.22 -15.74
C ALA A 199 -5.77 15.70 -16.10
N ARG A 200 -4.76 16.37 -16.70
CA ARG A 200 -4.89 17.75 -17.15
C ARG A 200 -5.90 17.85 -18.29
N ARG A 201 -5.76 17.04 -19.34
CA ARG A 201 -6.66 17.05 -20.50
C ARG A 201 -8.10 16.70 -20.13
N PHE A 202 -8.31 15.75 -19.22
CA PHE A 202 -9.65 15.48 -18.71
C PHE A 202 -10.25 16.70 -17.99
N LEU A 203 -9.51 17.34 -17.09
CA LEU A 203 -10.01 18.50 -16.36
C LEU A 203 -10.22 19.73 -17.25
N THR A 204 -9.36 19.97 -18.24
CA THR A 204 -9.44 21.14 -19.13
C THR A 204 -10.37 20.93 -20.31
N ASP A 205 -10.20 19.84 -21.05
CA ASP A 205 -10.79 19.66 -22.38
C ASP A 205 -12.15 18.95 -22.29
N VAL A 206 -12.36 18.16 -21.23
CA VAL A 206 -13.49 17.24 -21.12
C VAL A 206 -14.50 17.69 -20.06
N PHE A 207 -14.09 17.84 -18.80
CA PHE A 207 -14.98 18.30 -17.72
C PHE A 207 -15.17 19.82 -17.71
N GLY A 208 -14.09 20.55 -17.98
CA GLY A 208 -14.00 21.98 -17.68
C GLY A 208 -13.72 22.21 -16.19
N ILE A 209 -12.63 22.95 -15.90
CA ILE A 209 -12.17 23.18 -14.52
C ILE A 209 -13.26 23.84 -13.67
N GLU A 210 -13.92 24.88 -14.20
CA GLU A 210 -14.94 25.64 -13.46
C GLU A 210 -16.15 24.76 -13.11
N ALA A 211 -16.59 23.91 -14.04
CA ALA A 211 -17.71 23.00 -13.82
C ALA A 211 -17.36 21.92 -12.78
N ALA A 212 -16.16 21.35 -12.85
CA ALA A 212 -15.68 20.37 -11.88
C ALA A 212 -15.58 20.98 -10.47
N VAL A 213 -15.02 22.19 -10.35
CA VAL A 213 -14.92 22.93 -9.08
C VAL A 213 -16.31 23.27 -8.54
N ALA A 214 -17.21 23.80 -9.38
CA ALA A 214 -18.57 24.16 -8.97
C ALA A 214 -19.36 22.93 -8.47
N LYS A 215 -19.28 21.80 -9.17
CA LYS A 215 -19.97 20.56 -8.76
C LYS A 215 -19.37 19.98 -7.47
N CYS A 216 -18.04 20.00 -7.30
CA CYS A 216 -17.41 19.62 -6.03
C CYS A 216 -17.81 20.54 -4.87
N ARG A 217 -17.93 21.85 -5.11
CA ARG A 217 -18.40 22.80 -4.09
C ARG A 217 -19.83 22.49 -3.65
N LYS A 218 -20.71 22.22 -4.60
CA LYS A 218 -22.11 21.87 -4.37
C LYS A 218 -22.25 20.61 -3.51
N THR A 219 -21.54 19.53 -3.85
CA THR A 219 -21.63 18.24 -3.13
C THR A 219 -21.12 18.32 -1.70
N VAL A 220 -20.06 19.10 -1.41
CA VAL A 220 -19.63 19.34 -0.03
C VAL A 220 -20.68 20.14 0.75
N ALA A 221 -21.27 21.17 0.14
CA ALA A 221 -22.29 21.99 0.80
C ALA A 221 -23.55 21.17 1.13
N GLU A 222 -23.98 20.30 0.22
CA GLU A 222 -25.13 19.40 0.43
C GLU A 222 -24.84 18.33 1.49
N ALA A 223 -23.65 17.74 1.49
CA ALA A 223 -23.21 16.80 2.53
C ALA A 223 -23.11 17.45 3.92
N ALA A 224 -22.72 18.72 3.98
CA ALA A 224 -22.71 19.49 5.24
C ALA A 224 -24.12 19.88 5.70
N ALA A 225 -24.98 20.34 4.78
CA ALA A 225 -26.35 20.75 5.11
C ALA A 225 -27.22 19.58 5.62
N SER A 226 -27.03 18.39 5.05
CA SER A 226 -27.71 17.16 5.46
C SER A 226 -27.30 16.64 6.85
N SER A 227 -26.19 17.13 7.42
CA SER A 227 -25.76 16.86 8.80
C SER A 227 -26.56 17.65 9.85
N SER A 228 -27.25 18.73 9.47
CA SER A 228 -27.90 19.64 10.43
C SER A 228 -29.37 19.34 10.74
N THR A 229 -30.02 18.41 10.00
CA THR A 229 -31.50 18.33 9.97
C THR A 229 -32.13 17.02 10.44
N ALA A 230 -31.39 16.00 10.89
CA ALA A 230 -31.99 14.71 11.22
C ALA A 230 -31.46 14.05 12.49
N HIS A 231 -32.26 14.06 13.55
CA HIS A 231 -32.19 13.08 14.66
C HIS A 231 -32.66 11.71 14.13
N GLY A 232 -31.78 10.99 13.42
CA GLY A 232 -32.07 9.70 12.81
C GLY A 232 -31.10 8.60 13.24
N ASP A 233 -31.45 7.36 12.91
CA ASP A 233 -30.70 6.12 13.14
C ASP A 233 -29.17 6.26 12.98
N ILE A 234 -28.41 5.65 13.89
CA ILE A 234 -26.93 5.65 13.94
C ILE A 234 -26.32 5.25 12.60
N ALA A 235 -26.93 4.27 11.91
CA ALA A 235 -26.44 3.83 10.61
C ALA A 235 -26.52 4.92 9.53
N THR A 236 -27.54 5.79 9.60
CA THR A 236 -27.73 6.90 8.67
C THR A 236 -26.74 8.03 8.96
N GLU A 237 -26.50 8.31 10.24
CA GLU A 237 -25.56 9.35 10.65
C GLU A 237 -24.11 8.99 10.30
N VAL A 238 -23.73 7.71 10.45
CA VAL A 238 -22.42 7.22 10.02
C VAL A 238 -22.22 7.40 8.50
N ARG A 239 -23.22 7.05 7.68
CA ARG A 239 -23.12 7.24 6.22
C ARG A 239 -22.95 8.71 5.82
N ARG A 240 -23.65 9.62 6.49
CA ARG A 240 -23.52 11.07 6.21
C ARG A 240 -22.14 11.61 6.53
N LEU A 241 -21.55 11.17 7.64
CA LEU A 241 -20.18 11.52 7.99
C LEU A 241 -19.21 10.99 6.92
N ASP A 242 -19.38 9.75 6.48
CA ASP A 242 -18.58 9.15 5.39
C ASP A 242 -18.68 9.99 4.10
N ASP A 243 -19.90 10.41 3.72
CA ASP A 243 -20.14 11.24 2.54
C ASP A 243 -19.48 12.62 2.62
N ARG A 244 -19.56 13.26 3.79
CA ARG A 244 -18.95 14.57 4.02
C ARG A 244 -17.42 14.50 3.98
N GLU A 245 -16.84 13.49 4.61
CA GLU A 245 -15.39 13.24 4.57
C GLU A 245 -14.92 12.96 3.14
N MET A 246 -15.70 12.18 2.40
CA MET A 246 -15.42 11.82 1.02
C MET A 246 -15.44 13.06 0.10
N SER A 247 -16.50 13.87 0.15
CA SER A 247 -16.58 15.10 -0.64
C SER A 247 -15.44 16.07 -0.31
N THR A 248 -15.04 16.15 0.96
CA THR A 248 -13.89 16.94 1.41
C THR A 248 -12.58 16.45 0.80
N PHE A 249 -12.38 15.13 0.81
CA PHE A 249 -11.20 14.51 0.23
C PHE A 249 -11.13 14.71 -1.30
N VAL A 250 -12.25 14.60 -2.01
CA VAL A 250 -12.32 14.87 -3.46
C VAL A 250 -11.90 16.31 -3.77
N CYS A 251 -12.33 17.29 -2.97
CA CYS A 251 -11.89 18.68 -3.13
C CYS A 251 -10.37 18.84 -2.92
N ALA A 252 -9.80 18.16 -1.92
CA ALA A 252 -8.35 18.16 -1.69
C ALA A 252 -7.58 17.53 -2.86
N ALA A 253 -8.07 16.40 -3.40
CA ALA A 253 -7.47 15.73 -4.55
C ALA A 253 -7.54 16.60 -5.82
N LEU A 254 -8.68 17.27 -6.05
CA LEU A 254 -8.88 18.17 -7.19
C LEU A 254 -7.95 19.38 -7.11
N ALA A 255 -7.92 20.08 -5.98
CA ALA A 255 -7.05 21.25 -5.78
C ALA A 255 -5.57 20.90 -5.99
N THR A 256 -5.13 19.77 -5.42
CA THR A 256 -3.76 19.27 -5.59
C THR A 256 -3.47 18.95 -7.06
N THR A 257 -4.39 18.30 -7.76
CA THR A 257 -4.24 17.93 -9.17
C THR A 257 -4.18 19.15 -10.08
N LEU A 258 -5.03 20.16 -9.83
CA LEU A 258 -5.01 21.43 -10.55
C LEU A 258 -3.66 22.14 -10.40
N ARG A 259 -3.11 22.20 -9.18
CA ARG A 259 -1.79 22.79 -8.94
C ARG A 259 -0.67 21.98 -9.61
N LYS A 260 -0.56 20.68 -9.29
CA LYS A 260 0.58 19.84 -9.67
C LYS A 260 0.58 19.45 -11.16
N ARG A 261 -0.59 19.25 -11.77
CA ARG A 261 -0.70 18.70 -13.13
C ARG A 261 -1.26 19.68 -14.15
N CYS A 262 -2.04 20.68 -13.72
CA CYS A 262 -2.61 21.68 -14.62
C CYS A 262 -1.88 23.03 -14.56
N GLY A 263 -0.99 23.25 -13.58
CA GLY A 263 -0.30 24.53 -13.39
C GLY A 263 -1.24 25.64 -12.91
N VAL A 264 -2.43 25.30 -12.41
CA VAL A 264 -3.43 26.26 -11.95
C VAL A 264 -3.21 26.53 -10.48
N THR A 265 -2.71 27.73 -10.16
CA THR A 265 -2.52 28.22 -8.79
C THR A 265 -3.75 28.97 -8.31
N ALA A 266 -4.91 28.34 -8.39
CA ALA A 266 -6.15 28.90 -7.85
C ALA A 266 -6.22 28.66 -6.34
N ASP A 267 -6.92 29.54 -5.63
CA ASP A 267 -7.27 29.34 -4.23
C ASP A 267 -8.09 28.05 -4.06
N PHE A 268 -7.98 27.44 -2.87
CA PHE A 268 -8.78 26.27 -2.54
C PHE A 268 -10.28 26.57 -2.74
N PRO A 269 -11.11 25.60 -3.16
CA PRO A 269 -12.52 25.85 -3.50
C PRO A 269 -13.40 26.39 -2.37
N PHE A 270 -12.90 26.60 -1.16
CA PHE A 270 -13.64 27.15 -0.03
C PHE A 270 -12.74 28.08 0.76
N SER A 271 -13.26 29.23 1.20
CA SER A 271 -12.60 30.07 2.21
C SER A 271 -12.69 29.45 3.61
N GLU A 272 -11.83 29.90 4.55
CA GLU A 272 -11.88 29.45 5.95
C GLU A 272 -13.24 29.75 6.60
N ALA A 273 -13.85 30.89 6.30
CA ALA A 273 -15.15 31.28 6.85
C ALA A 273 -16.28 30.38 6.32
N GLU A 274 -16.31 30.09 5.01
CA GLU A 274 -17.26 29.14 4.42
C GLU A 274 -17.04 27.74 4.99
N TRP A 275 -15.79 27.31 5.15
CA TRP A 275 -15.47 26.01 5.74
C TRP A 275 -15.93 25.92 7.20
N GLY A 276 -15.73 26.99 7.97
CA GLY A 276 -16.18 27.07 9.35
C GLY A 276 -17.69 26.97 9.50
N GLN A 277 -18.46 27.56 8.58
CA GLN A 277 -19.93 27.43 8.54
C GLN A 277 -20.37 26.00 8.22
N LEU A 278 -19.67 25.32 7.29
CA LEU A 278 -20.02 23.96 6.86
C LEU A 278 -19.58 22.90 7.88
N PHE A 279 -18.47 23.11 8.58
CA PHE A 279 -17.87 22.10 9.45
C PHE A 279 -17.90 22.42 10.95
N GLY A 280 -18.37 23.61 11.35
CA GLY A 280 -18.49 24.02 12.75
C GLY A 280 -17.17 24.47 13.40
N VAL A 281 -16.12 24.72 12.61
CA VAL A 281 -14.82 25.20 13.12
C VAL A 281 -14.82 26.73 13.11
N SER A 282 -14.91 27.36 14.28
CA SER A 282 -14.89 28.83 14.37
C SER A 282 -13.56 29.44 13.90
N PRO A 283 -13.58 30.63 13.27
CA PRO A 283 -12.43 31.23 12.56
C PRO A 283 -11.42 31.96 13.46
N SER A 284 -11.08 31.42 14.64
CA SER A 284 -10.18 32.11 15.58
C SER A 284 -9.00 31.25 16.03
N LEU A 285 -8.11 30.86 15.11
CA LEU A 285 -6.76 30.39 15.43
C LEU A 285 -5.75 30.93 14.39
N SER A 286 -5.71 32.24 14.23
CA SER A 286 -4.60 32.92 13.57
C SER A 286 -3.54 33.25 14.62
N SER A 287 -2.32 32.71 14.44
CA SER A 287 -1.08 33.00 15.19
C SER A 287 -0.91 32.40 16.59
N ALA A 288 -0.52 31.12 16.66
CA ALA A 288 0.47 30.64 17.65
C ALA A 288 0.94 29.23 17.27
N SER A 289 2.24 28.98 17.42
CA SER A 289 2.89 27.66 17.39
C SER A 289 2.15 26.63 18.28
N PRO A 290 2.28 25.32 18.03
CA PRO A 290 1.45 24.31 18.68
C PRO A 290 1.86 24.18 20.15
N SER A 291 1.09 24.83 21.02
CA SER A 291 1.09 24.58 22.46
C SER A 291 -0.34 24.27 22.87
N ALA A 292 -0.47 23.14 23.57
CA ALA A 292 -1.73 22.62 24.04
C ALA A 292 -2.45 23.64 24.93
N GLN A 293 -3.72 23.96 24.63
CA GLN A 293 -4.81 24.10 25.62
C GLN A 293 -6.16 24.50 25.00
N GLY A 294 -7.22 23.90 25.55
CA GLY A 294 -8.63 24.34 25.47
C GLY A 294 -9.42 23.69 24.33
N GLY A 295 -10.39 22.78 24.55
CA GLY A 295 -11.30 22.65 25.68
C GLY A 295 -12.68 23.14 25.27
N GLY A 296 -13.35 22.40 24.39
CA GLY A 296 -14.76 22.60 24.02
C GLY A 296 -15.44 21.23 23.98
N GLU A 297 -16.22 20.94 25.01
CA GLU A 297 -16.98 19.70 25.18
C GLU A 297 -18.08 19.59 24.11
N GLY A 298 -17.76 18.90 23.02
CA GLY A 298 -18.72 18.30 22.11
C GLY A 298 -18.44 16.81 22.06
N SER A 299 -19.07 16.05 22.96
CA SER A 299 -18.96 14.59 23.03
C SER A 299 -19.60 13.94 21.80
N LEU A 300 -18.88 13.93 20.67
CA LEU A 300 -19.14 13.02 19.56
C LEU A 300 -18.51 11.67 19.94
N SER A 301 -19.37 10.79 20.45
CA SER A 301 -19.11 9.36 20.59
C SER A 301 -18.42 8.84 19.34
N SER A 302 -17.37 8.04 19.54
CA SER A 302 -16.53 7.41 18.51
C SER A 302 -17.28 6.37 17.67
N SER A 303 -18.32 6.76 16.93
CA SER A 303 -18.89 5.94 15.86
C SER A 303 -17.97 6.06 14.65
N GLY A 304 -17.24 4.99 14.34
CA GLY A 304 -16.27 4.95 13.26
C GLY A 304 -16.91 5.22 11.89
N ALA A 305 -16.78 6.46 11.43
CA ALA A 305 -16.96 6.87 10.04
C ALA A 305 -15.73 6.43 9.22
N SER A 306 -15.96 5.68 8.15
CA SER A 306 -14.96 5.08 7.28
C SER A 306 -15.14 5.60 5.87
N LEU A 307 -14.08 6.18 5.31
CA LEU A 307 -13.95 6.42 3.87
C LEU A 307 -13.90 5.07 3.11
N ARG A 308 -15.04 4.38 2.99
CA ARG A 308 -15.20 3.11 2.27
C ARG A 308 -15.46 3.43 0.80
N PHE A 309 -14.46 3.21 -0.02
CA PHE A 309 -14.56 3.36 -1.47
C PHE A 309 -14.89 2.04 -2.16
N ALA A 310 -15.64 2.11 -3.26
CA ALA A 310 -15.87 1.02 -4.19
C ALA A 310 -14.60 0.60 -4.99
N THR A 311 -13.47 1.28 -4.81
CA THR A 311 -12.17 0.87 -5.37
C THR A 311 -11.10 0.73 -4.29
N GLY A 312 -10.93 -0.46 -3.73
CA GLY A 312 -9.69 -0.89 -3.05
C GLY A 312 -9.22 -0.09 -1.82
N GLY A 313 -10.10 0.69 -1.19
CA GLY A 313 -9.80 1.61 -0.08
C GLY A 313 -9.45 0.98 1.28
N HIS A 314 -8.96 -0.26 1.30
CA HIS A 314 -8.59 -0.99 2.52
C HIS A 314 -7.09 -1.30 2.58
N SER A 315 -6.26 -0.58 1.83
CA SER A 315 -4.81 -0.81 1.79
C SER A 315 -4.01 0.41 2.22
N LEU A 316 -2.90 0.16 2.93
CA LEU A 316 -1.96 1.21 3.35
C LEU A 316 -1.42 2.06 2.18
N PRO A 317 -1.09 1.50 0.99
CA PRO A 317 -0.72 2.32 -0.16
C PRO A 317 -1.80 3.31 -0.58
N ALA A 318 -3.07 2.90 -0.58
CA ALA A 318 -4.18 3.78 -0.95
C ALA A 318 -4.36 4.89 0.10
N TRP A 319 -4.31 4.55 1.38
CA TRP A 319 -4.34 5.52 2.48
C TRP A 319 -3.18 6.52 2.42
N CYS A 320 -1.97 6.05 2.14
CA CYS A 320 -0.78 6.89 2.01
C CYS A 320 -0.87 7.88 0.83
N ARG A 321 -1.45 7.45 -0.31
CA ARG A 321 -1.76 8.38 -1.42
C ARG A 321 -2.74 9.47 -1.02
N ARG A 322 -3.66 9.21 -0.07
CA ARG A 322 -4.55 10.27 0.46
C ARG A 322 -3.75 11.34 1.19
N LEU A 323 -2.73 10.97 1.95
CA LEU A 323 -1.85 11.93 2.62
C LEU A 323 -1.14 12.85 1.62
N LEU A 324 -0.69 12.31 0.48
CA LEU A 324 -0.04 13.11 -0.57
C LEU A 324 -0.95 14.21 -1.14
N TYR A 325 -2.26 13.96 -1.24
CA TYR A 325 -3.24 14.99 -1.61
C TYR A 325 -3.51 15.96 -0.46
N VAL A 326 -3.76 15.45 0.75
CA VAL A 326 -4.19 16.27 1.90
C VAL A 326 -3.07 17.22 2.36
N TYR A 327 -1.82 16.77 2.35
CA TYR A 327 -0.67 17.56 2.78
C TYR A 327 -0.01 18.36 1.66
N ASP A 328 -0.63 18.39 0.48
CA ASP A 328 -0.20 19.29 -0.59
C ASP A 328 -0.39 20.75 -0.20
N VAL A 329 0.50 21.64 -0.67
CA VAL A 329 0.45 23.08 -0.39
C VAL A 329 -0.87 23.72 -0.85
N ALA A 330 -1.54 23.16 -1.87
CA ALA A 330 -2.85 23.62 -2.34
C ALA A 330 -3.98 23.46 -1.30
N VAL A 331 -3.80 22.60 -0.29
CA VAL A 331 -4.81 22.29 0.71
C VAL A 331 -4.58 23.11 1.99
N PRO A 332 -5.50 23.99 2.39
CA PRO A 332 -5.34 24.82 3.58
C PRO A 332 -5.35 24.03 4.90
N LEU A 333 -4.75 24.61 5.95
CA LEU A 333 -4.63 23.97 7.28
C LEU A 333 -5.99 23.61 7.90
N TYR A 334 -7.02 24.44 7.76
CA TYR A 334 -8.35 24.16 8.31
C TYR A 334 -9.01 22.92 7.67
N VAL A 335 -8.74 22.66 6.38
CA VAL A 335 -9.22 21.45 5.69
C VAL A 335 -8.46 20.23 6.21
N ARG A 336 -7.13 20.33 6.34
CA ARG A 336 -6.30 19.24 6.89
C ARG A 336 -6.74 18.84 8.29
N ALA A 337 -7.01 19.82 9.15
CA ALA A 337 -7.49 19.60 10.51
C ALA A 337 -8.83 18.83 10.53
N SER A 338 -9.74 19.11 9.59
CA SER A 338 -11.02 18.39 9.49
C SER A 338 -10.87 16.92 9.02
N LEU A 339 -9.82 16.61 8.27
CA LEU A 339 -9.53 15.25 7.77
C LEU A 339 -8.60 14.44 8.68
N GLU A 340 -7.95 15.06 9.68
CA GLU A 340 -7.00 14.37 10.56
C GLU A 340 -7.65 13.23 11.38
N PRO A 341 -8.81 13.42 12.06
CA PRO A 341 -9.46 12.35 12.80
C PRO A 341 -9.84 11.13 11.95
N PRO A 342 -10.52 11.26 10.78
CA PRO A 342 -10.87 10.10 9.98
C PRO A 342 -9.66 9.39 9.36
N LEU A 343 -8.62 10.13 8.95
CA LEU A 343 -7.37 9.52 8.50
C LEU A 343 -6.71 8.67 9.59
N THR A 344 -6.72 9.14 10.83
CA THR A 344 -6.17 8.42 11.98
C THR A 344 -7.00 7.17 12.30
N SER A 345 -8.34 7.28 12.27
CA SER A 345 -9.24 6.13 12.48
C SER A 345 -9.08 5.08 11.38
N ASP A 346 -8.92 5.50 10.12
CA ASP A 346 -8.66 4.61 9.00
C ASP A 346 -7.33 3.85 9.18
N LEU A 347 -6.25 4.55 9.58
CA LEU A 347 -4.95 3.90 9.85
C LEU A 347 -5.06 2.86 10.96
N GLN A 348 -5.77 3.18 12.04
CA GLN A 348 -6.03 2.25 13.13
C GLN A 348 -6.73 0.98 12.63
N ARG A 349 -7.75 1.11 11.77
CA ARG A 349 -8.44 -0.05 11.17
C ARG A 349 -7.54 -0.85 10.25
N LEU A 350 -6.65 -0.19 9.50
CA LEU A 350 -5.67 -0.86 8.65
C LEU A 350 -4.71 -1.72 9.48
N TYR A 351 -4.29 -1.29 10.68
CA TYR A 351 -3.50 -2.14 11.57
C TYR A 351 -4.30 -3.29 12.19
N GLN A 352 -5.59 -3.10 12.46
CA GLN A 352 -6.44 -4.12 13.10
C GLN A 352 -6.91 -5.21 12.13
N ARG A 353 -7.23 -4.82 10.88
CA ARG A 353 -7.87 -5.69 9.89
C ARG A 353 -6.96 -6.01 8.71
N GLY A 354 -5.86 -5.29 8.56
CA GLY A 354 -4.91 -5.50 7.48
C GLY A 354 -4.12 -6.78 7.67
N ASP A 355 -3.80 -7.41 6.55
CA ASP A 355 -2.82 -8.48 6.51
C ASP A 355 -1.43 -7.93 6.90
N VAL A 356 -0.76 -8.58 7.85
CA VAL A 356 0.60 -8.25 8.29
C VAL A 356 1.59 -8.24 7.11
N HIS A 357 1.37 -9.06 6.09
CA HIS A 357 2.18 -9.07 4.89
C HIS A 357 2.02 -7.80 4.06
N MET A 358 0.81 -7.26 4.00
CA MET A 358 0.53 -5.98 3.33
C MET A 358 1.12 -4.81 4.10
N ALA A 359 1.10 -4.83 5.43
CA ALA A 359 1.80 -3.86 6.26
C ALA A 359 3.32 -3.94 6.05
N GLY A 360 3.86 -5.15 6.12
CA GLY A 360 5.21 -5.54 5.73
C GLY A 360 5.71 -4.89 4.45
N PHE A 361 5.04 -5.24 3.36
CA PHE A 361 5.33 -4.74 2.02
C PHE A 361 5.20 -3.22 1.93
N PHE A 362 4.19 -2.64 2.57
CA PHE A 362 4.00 -1.21 2.57
C PHE A 362 5.15 -0.46 3.25
N PHE A 363 5.47 -0.78 4.52
CA PHE A 363 6.46 -0.02 5.29
C PHE A 363 7.88 -0.20 4.76
N LEU A 364 8.22 -1.40 4.27
CA LEU A 364 9.59 -1.72 3.87
C LEU A 364 9.87 -1.41 2.40
N ILE A 365 8.85 -1.30 1.55
CA ILE A 365 9.03 -1.08 0.10
C ILE A 365 8.27 0.14 -0.39
N ILE A 366 6.95 0.19 -0.19
CA ILE A 366 6.11 1.22 -0.82
C ILE A 366 6.32 2.60 -0.19
N LEU A 367 6.36 2.69 1.13
CA LEU A 367 6.53 3.97 1.83
C LEU A 367 7.88 4.64 1.48
N PRO A 368 9.05 3.96 1.54
CA PRO A 368 10.31 4.55 1.10
C PRO A 368 10.26 5.05 -0.34
N TYR A 369 9.64 4.30 -1.25
CA TYR A 369 9.47 4.71 -2.64
C TYR A 369 8.58 5.97 -2.75
N MET A 370 7.45 6.01 -2.04
CA MET A 370 6.55 7.18 -2.05
C MET A 370 7.23 8.43 -1.46
N CYS A 371 7.99 8.29 -0.38
CA CYS A 371 8.79 9.39 0.19
C CYS A 371 9.82 9.91 -0.82
N HIS A 372 10.52 9.01 -1.52
CA HIS A 372 11.50 9.41 -2.54
C HIS A 372 10.86 10.10 -3.75
N ALA A 373 9.69 9.61 -4.18
CA ALA A 373 8.98 10.14 -5.34
C ALA A 373 8.27 11.49 -5.10
N ASN A 374 8.06 11.88 -3.84
CA ASN A 374 7.32 13.10 -3.47
C ASN A 374 8.08 13.91 -2.39
N PRO A 375 9.28 14.44 -2.70
CA PRO A 375 10.13 15.12 -1.73
C PRO A 375 9.52 16.40 -1.14
N GLU A 376 8.50 16.97 -1.80
CA GLU A 376 7.79 18.17 -1.36
C GLU A 376 6.81 17.94 -0.20
N VAL A 377 6.48 16.69 0.11
CA VAL A 377 5.66 16.31 1.27
C VAL A 377 6.50 15.38 2.14
N ASP A 378 6.76 15.77 3.40
CA ASP A 378 7.39 14.87 4.37
C ASP A 378 6.40 13.77 4.81
N LEU A 379 6.20 12.80 3.93
CA LEU A 379 5.22 11.74 4.08
C LEU A 379 5.55 10.85 5.29
N ARG A 380 6.84 10.68 5.61
CA ARG A 380 7.27 9.88 6.76
C ARG A 380 6.87 10.59 8.05
N GLU A 381 7.15 11.89 8.18
CA GLU A 381 6.76 12.67 9.35
C GLU A 381 5.23 12.70 9.51
N ARG A 382 4.47 12.91 8.43
CA ARG A 382 3.00 12.88 8.48
C ARG A 382 2.46 11.52 8.90
N MET A 383 3.05 10.45 8.38
CA MET A 383 2.66 9.10 8.78
C MET A 383 3.05 8.80 10.23
N ARG A 384 4.20 9.29 10.71
CA ARG A 384 4.62 9.23 12.10
C ARG A 384 3.63 9.95 13.01
N HIS A 385 3.15 11.14 12.64
CA HIS A 385 2.12 11.87 13.37
C HIS A 385 0.85 11.04 13.56
N HIS A 386 0.29 10.49 12.49
CA HIS A 386 -0.90 9.65 12.57
C HIS A 386 -0.64 8.34 13.34
N HIS A 387 0.53 7.72 13.17
CA HIS A 387 0.92 6.54 13.93
C HIS A 387 0.98 6.82 15.45
N ASN A 388 1.57 7.94 15.86
CA ASN A 388 1.64 8.35 17.26
C ASN A 388 0.22 8.55 17.83
N ARG A 389 -0.69 9.17 17.08
CA ARG A 389 -2.10 9.27 17.47
C ARG A 389 -2.73 7.90 17.64
N VAL A 390 -2.49 6.95 16.73
CA VAL A 390 -3.01 5.58 16.87
C VAL A 390 -2.44 4.90 18.12
N MET A 391 -1.15 5.07 18.40
CA MET A 391 -0.49 4.57 19.61
C MET A 391 -1.10 5.18 20.88
N GLU A 392 -1.38 6.48 20.89
CA GLU A 392 -2.12 7.15 21.97
C GLU A 392 -3.50 6.52 22.15
N HIS A 393 -4.29 6.36 21.09
CA HIS A 393 -5.65 5.80 21.21
C HIS A 393 -5.66 4.33 21.65
N MET A 394 -4.69 3.53 21.20
CA MET A 394 -4.60 2.10 21.53
C MET A 394 -4.05 1.86 22.94
N PHE A 395 -3.14 2.71 23.43
CA PHE A 395 -2.35 2.43 24.65
C PHE A 395 -2.46 3.51 25.73
N TRP A 396 -3.01 4.69 25.43
CA TRP A 396 -3.15 5.83 26.34
C TRP A 396 -4.61 6.30 26.43
N THR A 397 -5.31 5.91 27.49
CA THR A 397 -6.52 6.61 27.96
C THR A 397 -6.13 7.46 29.17
N VAL A 398 -5.59 8.66 28.94
CA VAL A 398 -5.36 9.61 30.05
C VAL A 398 -6.64 10.37 30.30
N SER A 399 -7.20 10.25 31.51
CA SER A 399 -7.99 11.35 32.08
C SER A 399 -6.99 12.32 32.71
N PRO A 400 -6.86 13.58 32.22
CA PRO A 400 -5.92 14.54 32.76
C PRO A 400 -6.59 15.35 33.86
N ALA A 401 -6.80 14.74 35.02
CA ALA A 401 -7.05 15.48 36.24
C ALA A 401 -6.66 14.60 37.43
N THR A 402 -5.84 15.15 38.31
CA THR A 402 -5.29 14.57 39.55
C THR A 402 -4.04 13.71 39.39
N THR A 403 -2.97 14.26 39.96
CA THR A 403 -1.70 13.66 40.33
C THR A 403 -1.80 12.18 40.72
N GLY A 404 -1.01 11.33 40.06
CA GLY A 404 -0.47 10.12 40.70
C GLY A 404 -1.18 8.79 40.48
N ARG A 405 -2.06 8.62 39.47
CA ARG A 405 -2.53 7.28 39.08
C ARG A 405 -2.15 6.93 37.64
N ARG A 406 -1.08 6.13 37.52
CA ARG A 406 -0.72 5.35 36.33
C ARG A 406 -1.97 4.57 35.89
N GLY A 407 -2.46 4.82 34.67
CA GLY A 407 -3.62 4.13 34.11
C GLY A 407 -3.49 2.62 34.31
N LYS A 408 -4.43 2.02 35.05
CA LYS A 408 -4.47 0.57 35.25
C LYS A 408 -4.84 -0.06 33.91
N TRP A 409 -3.85 -0.70 33.30
CA TRP A 409 -4.01 -1.72 32.27
C TRP A 409 -5.19 -2.63 32.65
N THR A 410 -6.21 -2.74 31.82
CA THR A 410 -7.19 -3.82 31.98
C THR A 410 -6.49 -5.12 31.59
N ALA A 411 -5.85 -5.75 32.59
CA ALA A 411 -5.11 -7.01 32.51
C ALA A 411 -5.92 -8.19 31.92
N LYS A 412 -7.23 -8.04 31.70
CA LYS A 412 -8.08 -9.03 31.02
C LYS A 412 -7.78 -9.18 29.51
N ALA A 413 -7.10 -8.23 28.87
CA ALA A 413 -6.71 -8.38 27.46
C ALA A 413 -5.40 -9.17 27.25
N LEU A 414 -4.59 -9.36 28.30
CA LEU A 414 -3.24 -9.94 28.22
C LEU A 414 -3.19 -11.45 28.49
N THR A 415 -4.27 -12.05 28.98
CA THR A 415 -4.40 -13.50 29.11
C THR A 415 -5.02 -14.06 27.83
N GLY A 416 -4.17 -14.51 26.91
CA GLY A 416 -4.59 -15.23 25.72
C GLY A 416 -5.51 -16.40 26.09
N GLY A 417 -6.77 -16.31 25.69
CA GLY A 417 -7.74 -17.39 25.76
C GLY A 417 -8.25 -17.68 24.36
N VAL A 418 -8.00 -18.89 23.88
CA VAL A 418 -8.66 -19.46 22.70
C VAL A 418 -10.18 -19.40 22.94
N LYS A 419 -10.93 -18.97 21.91
CA LYS A 419 -12.40 -18.88 21.84
C LYS A 419 -13.17 -19.69 22.90
N ALA A 420 -13.99 -19.01 23.71
CA ALA A 420 -15.20 -19.59 24.27
C ALA A 420 -16.28 -18.49 24.43
N HIS A 421 -17.40 -18.65 23.73
CA HIS A 421 -18.66 -17.97 24.06
C HIS A 421 -19.22 -18.55 25.37
N ALA A 422 -19.66 -17.69 26.30
CA ALA A 422 -20.90 -17.83 27.07
C ALA A 422 -21.05 -16.70 28.11
N ASP A 423 -22.19 -16.00 28.01
CA ASP A 423 -22.97 -15.19 28.96
C ASP A 423 -22.46 -14.96 30.40
N ALA A 424 -22.36 -13.68 30.79
CA ALA A 424 -22.93 -13.13 32.05
C ALA A 424 -22.87 -11.57 32.08
N PRO A 425 -23.83 -10.88 32.75
CA PRO A 425 -24.17 -9.48 32.45
C PRO A 425 -23.59 -8.40 33.39
N THR A 426 -23.58 -7.17 32.86
CA THR A 426 -23.72 -5.83 33.49
C THR A 426 -22.82 -5.43 34.66
N SER A 427 -21.86 -4.53 34.39
CA SER A 427 -21.75 -3.26 35.12
C SER A 427 -21.07 -2.19 34.24
N SER A 428 -21.65 -1.01 34.25
CA SER A 428 -21.35 0.14 33.40
C SER A 428 -20.00 0.78 33.75
N SER A 429 -18.98 0.38 33.00
CA SER A 429 -17.76 1.15 32.76
C SER A 429 -17.28 0.71 31.39
N SER A 430 -17.51 1.52 30.36
CA SER A 430 -17.11 1.23 28.97
C SER A 430 -15.60 1.40 28.79
N ALA A 431 -14.80 0.69 29.58
CA ALA A 431 -13.43 0.36 29.19
C ALA A 431 -13.54 -0.85 28.26
N ALA A 432 -13.74 -0.59 26.96
CA ALA A 432 -13.67 -1.63 25.95
C ALA A 432 -12.30 -2.30 26.06
N SER A 433 -12.25 -3.54 26.56
CA SER A 433 -11.01 -4.29 26.64
C SER A 433 -10.53 -4.56 25.21
N PHE A 434 -9.46 -3.89 24.80
CA PHE A 434 -8.92 -3.97 23.46
C PHE A 434 -8.12 -5.27 23.28
N PHE A 435 -8.52 -6.15 22.36
CA PHE A 435 -7.76 -7.35 22.00
C PHE A 435 -6.76 -7.00 20.89
N VAL A 436 -5.46 -7.20 21.14
CA VAL A 436 -4.39 -7.03 20.15
C VAL A 436 -4.01 -8.43 19.63
N SER A 437 -4.26 -8.70 18.35
CA SER A 437 -3.78 -9.94 17.71
C SER A 437 -2.27 -9.89 17.49
N VAL A 438 -1.64 -11.04 17.23
CA VAL A 438 -0.21 -11.12 16.88
C VAL A 438 0.07 -10.33 15.59
N ASP A 439 -0.80 -10.40 14.60
CA ASP A 439 -0.65 -9.67 13.33
C ASP A 439 -0.75 -8.16 13.51
N THR A 440 -1.67 -7.69 14.36
CA THR A 440 -1.75 -6.28 14.72
C THR A 440 -0.50 -5.85 15.48
N ALA A 441 0.00 -6.65 16.43
CA ALA A 441 1.23 -6.37 17.17
C ALA A 441 2.44 -6.24 16.22
N VAL A 442 2.62 -7.18 15.28
CA VAL A 442 3.69 -7.12 14.28
C VAL A 442 3.54 -5.91 13.36
N SER A 443 2.32 -5.61 12.89
CA SER A 443 2.06 -4.47 12.00
C SER A 443 2.37 -3.14 12.65
N VAL A 444 1.99 -2.95 13.92
CA VAL A 444 2.25 -1.72 14.67
C VAL A 444 3.73 -1.61 15.05
N LEU A 445 4.37 -2.70 15.48
CA LEU A 445 5.82 -2.71 15.73
C LEU A 445 6.61 -2.37 14.47
N LEU A 446 6.21 -2.93 13.32
CA LEU A 446 6.86 -2.64 12.04
C LEU A 446 6.68 -1.17 11.65
N ALA A 447 5.49 -0.62 11.84
CA ALA A 447 5.24 0.80 11.61
C ALA A 447 6.11 1.69 12.52
N GLU A 448 6.19 1.37 13.81
CA GLU A 448 7.03 2.10 14.77
C GLU A 448 8.48 2.16 14.28
N VAL A 449 9.10 1.00 14.03
CA VAL A 449 10.52 0.95 13.65
C VAL A 449 10.82 1.50 12.25
N SER A 450 9.84 1.50 11.34
CA SER A 450 10.02 2.00 9.96
C SER A 450 9.81 3.50 9.83
N LEU A 451 9.05 4.10 10.76
CA LEU A 451 8.79 5.54 10.82
C LEU A 451 9.77 6.28 11.73
N MET A 452 10.60 5.55 12.49
CA MET A 452 11.72 6.12 13.22
C MET A 452 12.85 6.49 12.27
N ASP A 453 13.45 7.67 12.49
CA ASP A 453 14.67 8.05 11.78
C ASP A 453 15.86 7.25 12.29
N GLU A 454 16.80 6.95 11.39
CA GLU A 454 17.94 6.09 11.71
C GLU A 454 18.84 6.77 12.74
N GLY A 455 19.01 6.14 13.90
CA GLY A 455 19.87 6.64 14.98
C GLY A 455 19.16 7.51 16.02
N GLU A 456 17.87 7.81 15.84
CA GLU A 456 17.06 8.49 16.85
C GLU A 456 16.64 7.51 17.97
N PRO A 457 16.65 7.95 19.25
CA PRO A 457 16.22 7.11 20.36
C PRO A 457 14.71 6.83 20.31
N LEU A 458 14.29 5.71 20.91
CA LEU A 458 12.88 5.38 21.06
C LEU A 458 12.13 6.48 21.81
N VAL A 459 10.93 6.81 21.34
CA VAL A 459 10.01 7.71 22.06
C VAL A 459 9.67 7.05 23.41
N PRO A 460 10.06 7.63 24.56
CA PRO A 460 9.91 6.96 25.86
C PRO A 460 8.46 6.59 26.20
N ALA A 461 7.50 7.37 25.72
CA ALA A 461 6.07 7.11 25.87
C ALA A 461 5.59 5.85 25.12
N HIS A 462 6.30 5.41 24.08
CA HIS A 462 5.93 4.24 23.28
C HIS A 462 6.53 2.94 23.83
N VAL A 463 7.61 3.02 24.61
CA VAL A 463 8.34 1.84 25.10
C VAL A 463 7.43 0.81 25.81
N PRO A 464 6.52 1.20 26.73
CA PRO A 464 5.62 0.22 27.35
C PRO A 464 4.70 -0.50 26.35
N ALA A 465 4.27 0.18 25.28
CA ALA A 465 3.45 -0.41 24.22
C ALA A 465 4.28 -1.37 23.35
N ILE A 466 5.51 -0.98 23.00
CA ILE A 466 6.47 -1.83 22.26
C ILE A 466 6.75 -3.12 23.05
N GLU A 467 7.04 -3.01 24.35
CA GLU A 467 7.26 -4.19 25.20
C GLU A 467 6.02 -5.09 25.26
N ALA A 468 4.81 -4.51 25.38
CA ALA A 468 3.57 -5.29 25.42
C ALA A 468 3.33 -6.05 24.11
N MET A 469 3.53 -5.40 22.96
CA MET A 469 3.40 -6.04 21.64
C MET A 469 4.44 -7.13 21.43
N LEU A 470 5.71 -6.90 21.81
CA LEU A 470 6.74 -7.93 21.74
C LEU A 470 6.39 -9.14 22.61
N ARG A 471 5.89 -8.93 23.83
CA ARG A 471 5.42 -10.05 24.67
C ARG A 471 4.30 -10.85 23.99
N ILE A 472 3.37 -10.20 23.29
CA ILE A 472 2.32 -10.89 22.53
C ILE A 472 2.93 -11.80 21.46
N VAL A 473 3.87 -11.28 20.67
CA VAL A 473 4.56 -12.04 19.61
C VAL A 473 5.36 -13.20 20.20
N LEU A 474 6.15 -12.95 21.26
CA LEU A 474 6.99 -13.98 21.89
C LEU A 474 6.15 -15.06 22.59
N ASN A 475 5.09 -14.69 23.30
CA ASN A 475 4.19 -15.65 23.95
C ASN A 475 3.43 -16.51 22.93
N PHE A 476 3.21 -16.00 21.71
CA PHE A 476 2.66 -16.80 20.63
C PHE A 476 3.65 -17.84 20.10
N LEU A 477 4.91 -17.44 19.91
CA LEU A 477 5.97 -18.28 19.35
C LEU A 477 6.48 -19.33 20.34
N HIS A 478 6.72 -18.94 21.59
CA HIS A 478 7.36 -19.78 22.62
C HIS A 478 6.74 -21.19 22.75
N PRO A 479 5.43 -21.35 23.03
CA PRO A 479 4.84 -22.69 23.20
C PRO A 479 4.90 -23.52 21.91
N ARG A 480 4.86 -22.87 20.75
CA ARG A 480 4.85 -23.55 19.43
C ARG A 480 6.23 -24.03 19.02
N MET A 481 7.30 -23.37 19.46
CA MET A 481 8.66 -23.82 19.22
C MET A 481 9.13 -24.91 20.19
N HIS A 482 8.51 -25.02 21.36
CA HIS A 482 8.86 -25.97 22.41
C HIS A 482 8.01 -27.26 22.42
N VAL A 483 7.16 -27.49 21.42
CA VAL A 483 6.48 -28.78 21.25
C VAL A 483 7.53 -29.84 20.89
N ALA A 484 7.73 -30.81 21.78
CA ALA A 484 8.73 -31.86 21.62
C ALA A 484 8.58 -32.61 20.27
N PRO A 485 9.68 -32.95 19.58
CA PRO A 485 9.62 -33.87 18.46
C PRO A 485 9.09 -35.21 18.99
N ARG A 486 7.99 -35.72 18.42
CA ARG A 486 7.60 -37.11 18.65
C ARG A 486 8.76 -37.97 18.15
N HIS A 487 9.47 -38.61 19.07
CA HIS A 487 10.55 -39.55 18.78
C HIS A 487 10.05 -40.59 17.78
N VAL A 488 10.69 -40.59 16.61
CA VAL A 488 10.82 -41.76 15.75
C VAL A 488 12.32 -42.01 15.68
N ASP A 489 12.76 -43.16 16.18
CA ASP A 489 14.17 -43.52 16.31
C ASP A 489 14.94 -43.39 14.99
N GLY A 490 16.17 -42.87 15.09
CA GLY A 490 17.15 -42.87 14.00
C GLY A 490 17.31 -41.51 13.30
N GLU A 491 18.45 -40.84 13.58
CA GLU A 491 19.00 -39.71 12.83
C GLU A 491 18.00 -38.62 12.37
N THR A 492 17.25 -38.00 13.29
CA THR A 492 16.31 -36.96 12.88
C THR A 492 16.53 -35.61 13.57
N ARG A 493 16.99 -34.70 12.71
CA ARG A 493 17.18 -33.26 12.79
C ARG A 493 16.05 -32.54 13.55
N ALA A 494 16.41 -31.48 14.27
CA ALA A 494 15.47 -30.50 14.80
C ALA A 494 14.80 -29.73 13.63
N GLN A 495 13.73 -30.28 13.07
CA GLN A 495 12.81 -29.52 12.23
C GLN A 495 11.86 -28.73 13.15
N PRO A 496 11.63 -27.42 12.93
CA PRO A 496 10.55 -26.72 13.60
C PRO A 496 9.22 -27.43 13.30
N PRO A 497 8.32 -27.58 14.29
CA PRO A 497 7.13 -28.39 14.12
C PRO A 497 6.28 -27.84 12.96
N LEU A 498 5.86 -28.72 12.05
CA LEU A 498 5.05 -28.39 10.87
C LEU A 498 3.76 -27.60 11.23
N SER A 499 3.28 -27.70 12.47
CA SER A 499 2.14 -26.93 13.00
C SER A 499 2.39 -25.44 13.12
N LEU A 500 3.63 -24.99 13.38
CA LEU A 500 3.96 -23.57 13.49
C LEU A 500 3.75 -22.85 12.15
N TRP A 501 4.19 -23.47 11.05
CA TRP A 501 4.15 -22.84 9.74
C TRP A 501 2.76 -22.68 9.13
N GLY A 502 1.73 -23.28 9.73
CA GLY A 502 0.33 -23.02 9.39
C GLY A 502 -0.22 -21.72 9.99
N GLU A 503 0.35 -21.25 11.10
CA GLU A 503 -0.10 -20.06 11.83
C GLU A 503 0.94 -18.92 11.85
N TRP A 504 2.20 -19.23 11.55
CA TRP A 504 3.32 -18.29 11.46
C TRP A 504 4.05 -18.48 10.14
N SER A 505 4.08 -17.44 9.31
CA SER A 505 4.75 -17.45 8.02
C SER A 505 6.27 -17.20 8.16
N PRO A 506 7.10 -17.73 7.24
CA PRO A 506 8.52 -17.37 7.15
C PRO A 506 8.75 -15.86 7.01
N MET A 507 7.80 -15.15 6.39
CA MET A 507 7.89 -13.71 6.21
C MET A 507 7.69 -12.93 7.51
N GLN A 508 6.77 -13.37 8.39
CA GLN A 508 6.65 -12.79 9.73
C GLN A 508 7.95 -12.93 10.52
N SER A 509 8.72 -14.00 10.33
CA SER A 509 10.08 -14.11 10.90
C SER A 509 11.01 -13.01 10.39
N SER A 510 10.95 -12.67 9.09
CA SER A 510 11.76 -11.57 8.55
C SER A 510 11.30 -10.19 9.05
N TYR A 511 10.00 -9.96 9.21
CA TYR A 511 9.48 -8.73 9.81
C TYR A 511 9.92 -8.58 11.26
N LEU A 512 9.86 -9.67 12.03
CA LEU A 512 10.38 -9.69 13.39
C LEU A 512 11.89 -9.42 13.41
N ALA A 513 12.67 -9.95 12.47
CA ALA A 513 14.10 -9.66 12.35
C ALA A 513 14.37 -8.16 12.11
N VAL A 514 13.59 -7.51 11.23
CA VAL A 514 13.69 -6.06 11.00
C VAL A 514 13.38 -5.30 12.29
N VAL A 515 12.28 -5.64 12.96
CA VAL A 515 11.87 -5.00 14.22
C VAL A 515 12.96 -5.14 15.28
N LEU A 516 13.46 -6.35 15.51
CA LEU A 516 14.48 -6.59 16.54
C LEU A 516 15.80 -5.89 16.20
N SER A 517 16.28 -5.93 14.95
CA SER A 517 17.50 -5.22 14.55
C SER A 517 17.37 -3.72 14.80
N ARG A 518 16.23 -3.12 14.42
CA ARG A 518 15.99 -1.68 14.61
C ARG A 518 15.89 -1.30 16.09
N LEU A 519 15.24 -2.12 16.91
CA LEU A 519 15.18 -1.91 18.35
C LEU A 519 16.56 -2.03 19.00
N MET A 520 17.39 -2.99 18.58
CA MET A 520 18.79 -3.09 19.04
C MET A 520 19.58 -1.83 18.74
N LYS A 521 19.47 -1.27 17.51
CA LYS A 521 20.15 -0.01 17.16
C LYS A 521 19.65 1.15 18.03
N ALA A 522 18.36 1.21 18.32
CA ALA A 522 17.75 2.31 19.09
C ALA A 522 17.98 2.23 20.61
N THR A 523 18.24 1.03 21.17
CA THR A 523 18.59 0.86 22.59
C THR A 523 20.10 0.83 22.84
N SER A 524 20.92 0.62 21.80
CA SER A 524 22.38 0.65 21.91
C SER A 524 22.88 2.09 22.11
N PRO A 525 23.82 2.33 23.04
CA PRO A 525 24.47 3.62 23.15
C PRO A 525 25.23 3.91 21.85
N SER A 526 24.90 5.03 21.19
CA SER A 526 25.53 5.41 19.92
C SER A 526 27.06 5.41 20.08
N ARG A 527 27.76 4.76 19.14
CA ARG A 527 29.24 4.76 19.11
C ARG A 527 29.85 6.08 18.61
N SER A 528 29.03 7.09 18.31
CA SER A 528 29.47 8.27 17.55
C SER A 528 28.98 9.64 18.03
N SER A 529 28.18 9.77 19.09
CA SER A 529 27.82 11.10 19.62
C SER A 529 28.28 11.30 21.06
N SER A 530 29.36 12.08 21.20
CA SER A 530 29.95 12.58 22.44
C SER A 530 29.12 13.70 23.09
N SER A 531 27.81 13.55 23.15
CA SER A 531 26.93 14.45 23.91
C SER A 531 26.06 13.65 24.87
N SER A 532 26.44 13.71 26.13
CA SER A 532 25.72 13.20 27.28
C SER A 532 24.32 13.81 27.40
N SER A 533 23.30 13.13 26.91
CA SER A 533 21.92 13.35 27.35
C SER A 533 21.11 12.07 27.21
N ALA A 534 20.91 11.38 28.34
CA ALA A 534 19.93 10.33 28.62
C ALA A 534 19.85 9.15 27.61
N ALA A 535 20.87 8.29 27.61
CA ALA A 535 20.70 6.91 27.17
C ALA A 535 19.72 6.21 28.14
N GLY A 536 18.44 6.12 27.77
CA GLY A 536 17.47 5.33 28.50
C GLY A 536 17.78 3.85 28.29
N SER A 537 18.47 3.22 29.25
CA SER A 537 18.55 1.76 29.28
C SER A 537 17.15 1.21 29.56
N TYR A 538 16.62 0.40 28.64
CA TYR A 538 15.33 -0.27 28.76
C TYR A 538 15.57 -1.77 28.99
N PRO A 539 15.98 -2.19 30.20
CA PRO A 539 16.46 -3.55 30.45
C PRO A 539 15.41 -4.62 30.16
N VAL A 540 14.13 -4.28 30.33
CA VAL A 540 13.01 -5.16 30.03
C VAL A 540 12.87 -5.35 28.52
N LEU A 541 12.96 -4.27 27.74
CA LEU A 541 12.95 -4.32 26.29
C LEU A 541 14.16 -5.08 25.75
N ASP A 542 15.36 -4.83 26.28
CA ASP A 542 16.59 -5.54 25.90
C ASP A 542 16.46 -7.06 26.14
N GLY A 543 15.86 -7.45 27.27
CA GLY A 543 15.55 -8.85 27.57
C GLY A 543 14.57 -9.49 26.59
N LEU A 544 13.53 -8.75 26.17
CA LEU A 544 12.58 -9.23 25.15
C LEU A 544 13.23 -9.34 23.77
N VAL A 545 14.09 -8.38 23.40
CA VAL A 545 14.84 -8.42 22.15
C VAL A 545 15.76 -9.64 22.10
N ALA A 546 16.51 -9.90 23.18
CA ALA A 546 17.37 -11.08 23.28
C ALA A 546 16.59 -12.39 23.15
N GLN A 547 15.43 -12.49 23.82
CA GLN A 547 14.54 -13.66 23.67
C GLN A 547 14.07 -13.82 22.23
N GLY A 548 13.68 -12.75 21.56
CA GLY A 548 13.25 -12.78 20.16
C GLY A 548 14.34 -13.25 19.19
N LEU A 549 15.59 -12.81 19.40
CA LEU A 549 16.73 -13.24 18.58
C LEU A 549 17.01 -14.74 18.71
N GLU A 550 16.90 -15.28 19.92
CA GLU A 550 17.07 -16.73 20.15
C GLU A 550 15.98 -17.53 19.40
N MET A 551 14.75 -17.02 19.33
CA MET A 551 13.71 -17.64 18.50
C MET A 551 14.03 -17.56 17.01
N LEU A 552 14.45 -16.38 16.54
CA LEU A 552 14.79 -16.16 15.12
C LEU A 552 15.93 -17.06 14.65
N ARG A 553 16.90 -17.41 15.50
CA ARG A 553 17.98 -18.36 15.17
C ARG A 553 17.46 -19.69 14.64
N ARG A 554 16.31 -20.16 15.14
CA ARG A 554 15.68 -21.41 14.66
C ARG A 554 14.78 -21.18 13.45
N LEU A 555 14.11 -20.04 13.39
CA LEU A 555 13.15 -19.72 12.33
C LEU A 555 13.79 -19.26 11.02
N LEU A 556 15.02 -18.75 11.08
CA LEU A 556 15.80 -18.25 9.95
C LEU A 556 17.07 -19.07 9.71
N ASP A 557 17.11 -20.32 10.18
CA ASP A 557 18.19 -21.24 9.84
C ASP A 557 18.34 -21.39 8.31
N VAL A 558 19.57 -21.58 7.83
CA VAL A 558 19.88 -21.68 6.40
C VAL A 558 19.04 -22.75 5.69
N ARG A 559 18.76 -23.88 6.35
CA ARG A 559 17.93 -24.94 5.76
C ARG A 559 16.48 -24.49 5.58
N VAL A 560 15.95 -23.74 6.55
CA VAL A 560 14.61 -23.16 6.45
C VAL A 560 14.58 -22.14 5.32
N LEU A 561 15.64 -21.34 5.14
CA LEU A 561 15.75 -20.39 4.04
C LEU A 561 15.90 -21.06 2.67
N GLN A 562 16.57 -22.21 2.57
CA GLN A 562 16.63 -22.97 1.32
C GLN A 562 15.26 -23.56 0.95
N GLU A 563 14.51 -24.07 1.93
CA GLU A 563 13.20 -24.69 1.67
C GLU A 563 12.06 -23.68 1.49
N ARG A 564 12.06 -22.60 2.28
CA ARG A 564 10.95 -21.68 2.46
C ARG A 564 11.34 -20.21 2.30
N GLY A 565 12.61 -19.92 2.12
CA GLY A 565 13.10 -18.56 1.94
C GLY A 565 12.55 -17.95 0.67
N THR A 566 12.41 -16.64 0.73
CA THR A 566 11.86 -15.81 -0.34
C THR A 566 12.84 -14.68 -0.62
N ALA A 567 12.79 -14.11 -1.83
CA ALA A 567 13.67 -13.00 -2.17
C ALA A 567 13.44 -11.79 -1.27
N PHE A 568 12.20 -11.55 -0.83
CA PHE A 568 11.88 -10.49 0.12
C PHE A 568 12.61 -10.71 1.45
N MET A 569 12.56 -11.93 2.00
CA MET A 569 13.22 -12.25 3.26
C MET A 569 14.73 -12.02 3.18
N LEU A 570 15.39 -12.53 2.13
CA LEU A 570 16.83 -12.35 1.96
C LEU A 570 17.21 -10.89 1.70
N THR A 571 16.38 -10.14 0.95
CA THR A 571 16.57 -8.71 0.76
C THR A 571 16.48 -7.98 2.10
N ALA A 572 15.44 -8.24 2.91
CA ALA A 572 15.28 -7.62 4.21
C ALA A 572 16.45 -7.94 5.15
N LEU A 573 16.86 -9.21 5.23
CA LEU A 573 17.96 -9.65 6.09
C LEU A 573 19.29 -8.96 5.73
N LEU A 574 19.62 -8.90 4.44
CA LEU A 574 20.90 -8.35 3.97
C LEU A 574 20.93 -6.81 3.86
N THR A 575 19.79 -6.14 3.97
CA THR A 575 19.71 -4.67 3.82
C THR A 575 19.28 -3.93 5.08
N SER A 576 18.39 -4.54 5.87
CA SER A 576 17.68 -3.86 6.96
C SER A 576 17.88 -4.51 8.33
N CYS A 577 18.52 -5.69 8.39
CA CYS A 577 18.64 -6.49 9.60
C CYS A 577 20.10 -6.76 10.01
N GLU A 578 21.01 -5.80 9.78
CA GLU A 578 22.45 -6.00 10.01
C GLU A 578 22.78 -6.52 11.42
N ASP A 579 22.28 -5.89 12.48
CA ASP A 579 22.59 -6.31 13.86
C ASP A 579 21.95 -7.65 14.21
N ALA A 580 20.78 -7.94 13.63
CA ALA A 580 20.15 -9.24 13.80
C ALA A 580 20.94 -10.33 13.09
N VAL A 581 21.39 -10.11 11.85
CA VAL A 581 22.26 -11.06 11.12
C VAL A 581 23.56 -11.30 11.90
N ASP A 582 24.16 -10.24 12.43
CA ASP A 582 25.36 -10.33 13.25
C ASP A 582 25.11 -11.17 14.52
N ALA A 583 23.98 -10.97 15.21
CA ALA A 583 23.60 -11.74 16.40
C ALA A 583 23.25 -13.22 16.12
N LEU A 584 22.68 -13.51 14.94
CA LEU A 584 22.25 -14.86 14.54
C LEU A 584 23.42 -15.76 14.18
N GLY A 585 24.46 -15.23 13.54
CA GLY A 585 25.65 -16.02 13.19
C GLY A 585 26.82 -15.24 12.58
N GLY A 586 26.77 -13.91 12.59
CA GLY A 586 27.86 -13.07 12.10
C GLY A 586 28.17 -13.27 10.62
N ALA A 587 29.44 -13.08 10.27
CA ALA A 587 29.93 -13.14 8.89
C ALA A 587 29.68 -14.50 8.20
N VAL A 588 29.74 -15.62 8.95
CA VAL A 588 29.51 -16.95 8.37
C VAL A 588 28.07 -17.09 7.88
N TYR A 589 27.13 -16.62 8.69
CA TYR A 589 25.72 -16.65 8.33
C TYR A 589 25.45 -15.69 7.16
N GLU A 590 26.05 -14.50 7.16
CA GLU A 590 25.93 -13.55 6.05
C GLU A 590 26.45 -14.13 4.72
N GLU A 591 27.60 -14.82 4.71
CA GLU A 591 28.13 -15.50 3.51
C GLU A 591 27.16 -16.56 2.99
N GLN A 592 26.52 -17.32 3.88
CA GLN A 592 25.49 -18.30 3.51
C GLN A 592 24.26 -17.64 2.89
N LEU A 593 23.83 -16.49 3.41
CA LEU A 593 22.74 -15.71 2.81
C LEU A 593 23.10 -15.20 1.41
N ARG A 594 24.32 -14.66 1.23
CA ARG A 594 24.83 -14.18 -0.07
C ARG A 594 24.86 -15.32 -1.10
N ALA A 595 25.24 -16.53 -0.70
CA ALA A 595 25.22 -17.71 -1.57
C ALA A 595 23.81 -18.05 -2.08
N ILE A 596 22.80 -18.03 -1.20
CA ILE A 596 21.39 -18.27 -1.60
C ILE A 596 20.89 -17.17 -2.55
N VAL A 597 21.29 -15.91 -2.32
CA VAL A 597 20.94 -14.80 -3.25
C VAL A 597 21.47 -15.10 -4.65
N LEU A 598 22.74 -15.50 -4.79
CA LEU A 598 23.33 -15.81 -6.09
C LEU A 598 22.65 -17.01 -6.77
N GLU A 599 22.35 -18.07 -6.01
CA GLU A 599 21.64 -19.26 -6.52
C GLU A 599 20.28 -18.90 -7.13
N HIS A 600 19.57 -17.94 -6.52
CA HIS A 600 18.21 -17.57 -6.93
C HIS A 600 18.11 -16.19 -7.60
N ALA A 601 19.24 -15.53 -7.89
CA ALA A 601 19.29 -14.16 -8.40
C ALA A 601 18.42 -13.97 -9.65
N MET A 602 18.43 -14.97 -10.54
CA MET A 602 17.65 -14.92 -11.77
C MET A 602 16.16 -15.12 -11.52
N HIS A 603 15.78 -16.04 -10.64
CA HIS A 603 14.40 -16.57 -10.57
C HIS A 603 13.56 -15.97 -9.45
N GLY A 604 14.15 -15.54 -8.34
CA GLY A 604 13.39 -15.06 -7.18
C GLY A 604 13.35 -13.55 -7.01
N PHE A 605 14.40 -12.85 -7.46
CA PHE A 605 14.62 -11.44 -7.13
C PHE A 605 14.15 -10.49 -8.23
N SER A 606 13.70 -9.31 -7.82
CA SER A 606 13.52 -8.17 -8.71
C SER A 606 14.85 -7.43 -8.89
N ARG A 607 14.97 -6.67 -9.98
CA ARG A 607 16.14 -5.79 -10.20
C ARG A 607 16.40 -4.86 -9.02
N ASN A 608 15.36 -4.21 -8.51
CA ASN A 608 15.45 -3.30 -7.37
C ASN A 608 15.89 -4.03 -6.08
N GLY A 609 15.44 -5.28 -5.88
CA GLY A 609 15.88 -6.10 -4.76
C GLY A 609 17.37 -6.41 -4.82
N LEU A 610 17.88 -6.82 -5.98
CA LEU A 610 19.33 -7.07 -6.17
C LEU A 610 20.15 -5.79 -6.04
N MET A 611 19.67 -4.67 -6.58
CA MET A 611 20.32 -3.36 -6.42
C MET A 611 20.41 -2.95 -4.95
N ALA A 612 19.34 -3.14 -4.18
CA ALA A 612 19.34 -2.82 -2.75
C ALA A 612 20.36 -3.65 -1.98
N ILE A 613 20.46 -4.95 -2.28
CA ILE A 613 21.46 -5.84 -1.67
C ILE A 613 22.88 -5.41 -2.06
N ALA A 614 23.14 -5.11 -3.34
CA ALA A 614 24.44 -4.66 -3.81
C ALA A 614 24.87 -3.35 -3.14
N GLN A 615 23.95 -2.36 -3.06
CA GLN A 615 24.21 -1.09 -2.38
C GLN A 615 24.48 -1.27 -0.88
N ALA A 616 23.73 -2.13 -0.20
CA ALA A 616 23.97 -2.42 1.22
C ALA A 616 25.34 -3.07 1.44
N ALA A 617 25.72 -4.04 0.59
CA ALA A 617 27.03 -4.69 0.64
C ALA A 617 28.18 -3.68 0.40
N LEU A 618 28.03 -2.76 -0.57
CA LEU A 618 29.00 -1.70 -0.83
C LEU A 618 29.14 -0.72 0.33
N ARG A 619 28.06 -0.38 1.04
CA ARG A 619 28.13 0.49 2.22
C ARG A 619 28.94 -0.17 3.34
N LYS A 620 28.76 -1.47 3.54
CA LYS A 620 29.46 -2.25 4.57
C LYS A 620 30.95 -2.42 4.27
N SER A 621 31.33 -2.54 3.00
CA SER A 621 32.73 -2.75 2.60
C SER A 621 33.66 -1.57 2.87
N ASN A 622 33.13 -0.37 3.13
CA ASN A 622 33.91 0.85 3.41
C ASN A 622 34.71 0.82 4.73
N GLY A 623 34.57 -0.23 5.55
CA GLY A 623 35.35 -0.46 6.77
C GLY A 623 35.93 -1.89 6.90
N GLU A 624 35.90 -2.68 5.83
CA GLU A 624 36.36 -4.07 5.83
C GLU A 624 37.86 -4.21 5.53
N SER A 625 38.47 -5.32 5.94
CA SER A 625 39.83 -5.71 5.50
C SER A 625 39.86 -5.93 3.98
N GLU A 626 40.99 -5.69 3.32
CA GLU A 626 41.12 -5.81 1.86
C GLU A 626 40.59 -7.15 1.30
N ASP A 627 40.92 -8.28 1.92
CA ASP A 627 40.43 -9.61 1.50
C ASP A 627 38.89 -9.75 1.56
N LYS A 628 38.24 -9.10 2.54
CA LYS A 628 36.77 -9.11 2.68
C LYS A 628 36.13 -8.16 1.68
N LYS A 629 36.74 -7.00 1.49
CA LYS A 629 36.34 -6.01 0.51
C LYS A 629 36.37 -6.58 -0.90
N GLU A 630 37.41 -7.32 -1.28
CA GLU A 630 37.51 -7.98 -2.59
C GLU A 630 36.37 -9.00 -2.80
N ARG A 631 36.07 -9.86 -1.81
CA ARG A 631 34.93 -10.79 -1.88
C ARG A 631 33.59 -10.08 -1.98
N THR A 632 33.42 -8.97 -1.24
CA THR A 632 32.21 -8.15 -1.30
C THR A 632 32.05 -7.50 -2.69
N LEU A 633 33.13 -7.02 -3.30
CA LEU A 633 33.12 -6.45 -4.65
C LEU A 633 32.81 -7.50 -5.72
N GLU A 634 33.34 -8.71 -5.61
CA GLU A 634 33.03 -9.80 -6.53
C GLU A 634 31.55 -10.20 -6.44
N PHE A 635 31.00 -10.31 -5.22
CA PHE A 635 29.56 -10.52 -5.02
C PHE A 635 28.72 -9.43 -5.70
N VAL A 636 29.07 -8.15 -5.51
CA VAL A 636 28.38 -7.02 -6.15
C VAL A 636 28.44 -7.12 -7.67
N ARG A 637 29.60 -7.45 -8.26
CA ARG A 637 29.75 -7.63 -9.71
C ARG A 637 28.84 -8.74 -10.27
N GLN A 638 28.71 -9.84 -9.53
CA GLN A 638 27.82 -10.94 -9.91
C GLN A 638 26.35 -10.50 -9.86
N LEU A 639 25.97 -9.71 -8.84
CA LEU A 639 24.63 -9.13 -8.76
C LEU A 639 24.36 -8.15 -9.90
N ASP A 640 25.30 -7.27 -10.25
CA ASP A 640 25.15 -6.32 -11.35
C ASP A 640 24.98 -7.04 -12.69
N THR A 641 25.72 -8.12 -12.89
CA THR A 641 25.56 -8.98 -14.08
C THR A 641 24.17 -9.63 -14.13
N ALA A 642 23.65 -10.10 -12.99
CA ALA A 642 22.29 -10.66 -12.91
C ALA A 642 21.22 -9.58 -13.13
N GLN A 643 21.38 -8.38 -12.57
CA GLN A 643 20.45 -7.26 -12.72
C GLN A 643 20.27 -6.86 -14.19
N LEU A 644 21.34 -6.85 -14.99
CA LEU A 644 21.26 -6.51 -16.42
C LEU A 644 20.44 -7.51 -17.23
N ARG A 645 20.27 -8.73 -16.72
CA ARG A 645 19.44 -9.78 -17.34
C ARG A 645 17.99 -9.76 -16.85
N LEU A 646 17.69 -9.01 -15.79
CA LEU A 646 16.33 -8.84 -15.27
C LEU A 646 15.61 -7.69 -15.99
N PRO A 647 14.30 -7.82 -16.24
CA PRO A 647 13.52 -6.82 -16.94
C PRO A 647 13.45 -5.47 -16.20
N GLN A 648 13.35 -4.37 -16.97
CA GLN A 648 13.08 -3.04 -16.42
C GLN A 648 11.58 -2.81 -16.23
N ARG A 649 11.20 -2.20 -15.10
CA ARG A 649 9.82 -1.78 -14.83
C ARG A 649 9.82 -0.29 -14.52
N HIS A 650 8.99 0.48 -15.24
CA HIS A 650 8.65 1.82 -14.83
C HIS A 650 7.43 1.73 -13.92
N TRP A 651 7.65 1.92 -12.62
CA TRP A 651 6.56 2.19 -11.69
C TRP A 651 6.25 3.68 -11.82
N THR A 652 5.07 4.01 -12.35
CA THR A 652 4.57 5.39 -12.47
C THR A 652 3.40 5.63 -11.55
#